data_AF-A0A3C0V862-F1
#
_entry.id   AF-A0A3C0V862-F1
#
_cell.length_a   1.000
_cell.length_b   1.000
_cell.length_c   1.000
_cell.angle_alpha   90.00
_cell.angle_beta   90.00
_cell.angle_gamma   90.00
#
_symmetry.space_group_name_H-M   'P 1'
#
loop_
_entity.id
_entity.type
_entity.pdbx_description
1 polymer ?
#
loop_
_entity_poly.entity_id
_entity_poly.type
_entity_poly.pdbx_seq_one_letter_code
_entity_poly.pdbx_strand_id
1 'polypeptide(L)'
;MGSYYLGIDVGAVAAAAVLLDEEGRVAAGAYEKHAGEPEKVLRRMLAPYPRSEIAAYALTGAGARRLGLAGRVLDATVAQIEAVRRIVPEARNILYIGGGSFSLTTLDGQGRLLKNTTNSACASGTGAFLDQQALRLGIAPEDLGRIAATYAGLAPSVATRCAVFAKTDMIHLQQEGFPVEAVAKGLCHGLGASTVDGLLGGTTLAGTTALVGGVALNECVAAAVRERLGVEVVVPENPERAGALGAAFWAREHAAPIAFDPAPLDAPKLRAADAHTRPPLALTLSRYPDAACEDYFVDDRGTEVALLVPAAQGQRFRVAMGIDIGSTSTKAALVEASGRTVAWCYRKTAGVPLRATQHVLQALRELEERHGIELDIAAVGTTGSGRKMVGRVIGADLVLNEITAHARAAAAIDPAVDTIIELGGQDAKFTQMAGGVVYNSVMNYVCAAGTGSFIEEQAQKLKVPIEAFADLAMGVSAPVTSDRCTVYMERDLDLLLAEGWSKAQVAAAVLHSVRDNYLNKVVGGLGIGDHVLFQGATARNRALVAAFEQRLGRPINVSPLCHVTGALGMALFAHERVRGPTAFRGLAFADVKIVVENEQCTLCRNRCKLSVIRMPDDVVAWGLKCGREYDDVRPKPKDLQGYAAIAHRDRLLQDGGGAPHPPSRAPWPWARRPRTARIGIPRALTMHSFLPFWRRCFAALGCETVLSAPTTGDTVARGESLVTAEFCAPVLAALGHADELFARDVDYVFVPHQIREACPEGFTNAYFCCYVQAYPSLVRSALQERA
;
A
#
# COMPACT_ATOMS: atom_id res chain seq x y z
N MET A 1 46.47 25.93 -12.57
CA MET A 1 45.28 25.13 -12.93
C MET A 1 45.00 24.22 -11.76
N GLY A 2 43.74 23.94 -11.45
CA GLY A 2 43.42 23.00 -10.37
C GLY A 2 43.98 21.60 -10.66
N SER A 3 44.23 20.81 -9.61
CA SER A 3 44.73 19.43 -9.70
C SER A 3 43.67 18.38 -9.35
N TYR A 4 42.42 18.81 -9.14
CA TYR A 4 41.32 17.93 -8.75
C TYR A 4 40.11 18.01 -9.68
N TYR A 5 39.38 16.90 -9.79
CA TYR A 5 38.17 16.78 -10.60
C TYR A 5 37.00 16.36 -9.71
N LEU A 6 35.92 17.14 -9.74
CA LEU A 6 34.77 16.94 -8.87
C LEU A 6 33.60 16.32 -9.63
N GLY A 7 33.03 15.25 -9.09
CA GLY A 7 31.77 14.68 -9.53
C GLY A 7 30.70 14.86 -8.47
N ILE A 8 29.51 15.29 -8.86
CA ILE A 8 28.35 15.48 -7.98
C ILE A 8 27.20 14.62 -8.50
N ASP A 9 26.60 13.80 -7.64
CA ASP A 9 25.35 13.10 -7.93
C ASP A 9 24.26 13.60 -6.97
N VAL A 10 23.15 14.11 -7.52
CA VAL A 10 21.97 14.44 -6.73
C VAL A 10 20.82 13.54 -7.17
N GLY A 11 20.61 12.49 -6.38
CA GLY A 11 19.49 11.59 -6.53
C GLY A 11 18.18 12.18 -5.98
N ALA A 12 17.16 11.33 -5.87
CA ALA A 12 15.85 11.72 -5.35
C ALA A 12 15.84 11.92 -3.81
N VAL A 13 16.71 11.20 -3.08
CA VAL A 13 16.71 11.14 -1.61
C VAL A 13 18.06 11.54 -1.00
N ALA A 14 19.15 11.35 -1.74
CA ALA A 14 20.52 11.53 -1.26
C ALA A 14 21.38 12.24 -2.31
N ALA A 15 22.46 12.86 -1.83
CA ALA A 15 23.49 13.46 -2.66
C ALA A 15 24.84 12.78 -2.38
N ALA A 16 25.70 12.73 -3.39
CA ALA A 16 27.06 12.27 -3.30
C ALA A 16 28.01 13.27 -3.98
N ALA A 17 29.22 13.38 -3.46
CA ALA A 17 30.31 14.13 -4.07
C ALA A 17 31.59 13.30 -4.02
N VAL A 18 32.36 13.31 -5.10
CA VAL A 18 33.65 12.60 -5.20
C VAL A 18 34.68 13.52 -5.83
N LEU A 19 35.85 13.61 -5.20
CA LEU A 19 37.00 14.38 -5.67
C LEU A 19 38.10 13.40 -6.13
N LEU A 20 38.53 13.53 -7.37
CA LEU A 20 39.64 12.76 -7.95
C LEU A 20 40.90 13.62 -8.08
N ASP A 21 42.07 13.04 -7.83
CA ASP A 21 43.35 13.63 -8.20
C ASP A 21 43.66 13.49 -9.71
N GLU A 22 44.81 14.01 -10.16
CA GLU A 22 45.23 13.94 -11.56
C GLU A 22 45.43 12.49 -12.04
N GLU A 23 45.86 11.59 -11.14
CA GLU A 23 46.02 10.16 -11.43
C GLU A 23 44.68 9.40 -11.48
N GLY A 24 43.59 10.00 -11.00
CA GLY A 24 42.25 9.40 -10.93
C GLY A 24 41.98 8.58 -9.68
N ARG A 25 42.76 8.78 -8.63
CA ARG A 25 42.50 8.18 -7.32
C ARG A 25 41.51 9.06 -6.56
N VAL A 26 40.67 8.44 -5.74
CA VAL A 26 39.71 9.15 -4.91
C VAL A 26 40.43 9.84 -3.76
N ALA A 27 40.53 11.17 -3.83
CA ALA A 27 41.12 12.00 -2.79
C ALA A 27 40.14 12.24 -1.63
N ALA A 28 38.85 12.40 -1.96
CA ALA A 28 37.78 12.55 -0.98
C ALA A 28 36.44 12.08 -1.57
N GLY A 29 35.53 11.66 -0.70
CA GLY A 29 34.16 11.33 -1.10
C GLY A 29 33.19 11.47 0.06
N ALA A 30 31.96 11.90 -0.24
CA ALA A 30 30.88 12.07 0.72
C ALA A 30 29.56 11.56 0.15
N TYR A 31 28.69 11.06 1.03
CA TYR A 31 27.33 10.63 0.72
C TYR A 31 26.42 10.93 1.91
N GLU A 32 25.25 11.53 1.67
CA GLU A 32 24.30 11.88 2.72
C GLU A 32 22.88 12.00 2.16
N LYS A 33 21.89 11.56 2.95
CA LYS A 33 20.47 11.77 2.65
C LYS A 33 20.13 13.25 2.84
N HIS A 34 19.51 13.87 1.83
CA HIS A 34 19.28 15.32 1.85
C HIS A 34 17.92 15.75 2.43
N ALA A 35 16.97 14.83 2.63
CA ALA A 35 15.65 15.10 3.23
C ALA A 35 14.92 16.31 2.59
N GLY A 36 14.96 16.41 1.26
CA GLY A 36 14.41 17.54 0.49
C GLY A 36 15.26 18.81 0.38
N GLU A 37 16.42 18.90 1.06
CA GLU A 37 17.32 20.06 1.07
C GLU A 37 18.72 19.73 0.46
N PRO A 38 18.83 19.31 -0.81
CA PRO A 38 20.12 18.92 -1.40
C PRO A 38 21.16 20.05 -1.42
N GLU A 39 20.76 21.31 -1.58
CA GLU A 39 21.70 22.45 -1.67
C GLU A 39 22.38 22.68 -0.31
N LYS A 40 21.66 22.46 0.78
CA LYS A 40 22.18 22.55 2.15
C LYS A 40 23.15 21.41 2.45
N VAL A 41 22.80 20.19 2.03
CA VAL A 41 23.66 19.01 2.19
C VAL A 41 24.93 19.14 1.35
N LEU A 42 24.82 19.51 0.08
CA LEU A 42 25.97 19.75 -0.78
C LEU A 42 26.89 20.85 -0.23
N ARG A 43 26.34 21.94 0.33
CA ARG A 43 27.15 22.97 0.99
C ARG A 43 28.01 22.41 2.10
N ARG A 44 27.45 21.54 2.96
CA ARG A 44 28.23 20.87 4.02
C ARG A 44 29.26 19.90 3.45
N MET A 45 28.88 19.09 2.46
CA MET A 45 29.77 18.10 1.83
C MET A 45 30.96 18.73 1.13
N LEU A 46 30.75 19.86 0.45
CA LEU A 46 31.73 20.53 -0.39
C LEU A 46 32.52 21.61 0.38
N ALA A 47 32.12 21.96 1.60
CA ALA A 47 32.86 22.89 2.45
C ALA A 47 34.33 22.50 2.69
N PRO A 48 34.68 21.20 2.86
CA PRO A 48 36.07 20.77 3.02
C PRO A 48 36.88 20.74 1.71
N TYR A 49 36.25 20.90 0.54
CA TYR A 49 36.92 20.68 -0.74
C TYR A 49 37.66 21.96 -1.18
N PRO A 50 38.90 21.85 -1.70
CA PRO A 50 39.70 23.00 -2.10
C PRO A 50 39.17 23.61 -3.40
N ARG A 51 38.24 24.56 -3.29
CA ARG A 51 37.48 25.12 -4.44
C ARG A 51 38.38 25.66 -5.55
N SER A 52 39.46 26.34 -5.20
CA SER A 52 40.45 26.92 -6.12
C SER A 52 41.30 25.86 -6.85
N GLU A 53 41.30 24.63 -6.36
CA GLU A 53 42.08 23.51 -6.89
C GLU A 53 41.22 22.54 -7.72
N ILE A 54 39.92 22.80 -7.87
CA ILE A 54 39.04 22.03 -8.76
C ILE A 54 39.25 22.53 -10.19
N ALA A 55 39.84 21.68 -11.03
CA ALA A 55 40.12 21.94 -12.44
C ALA A 55 38.85 21.94 -13.29
N ALA A 56 37.97 20.95 -13.04
CA ALA A 56 36.72 20.77 -13.73
C ALA A 56 35.75 19.93 -12.89
N TYR A 57 34.46 20.02 -13.20
CA TYR A 57 33.44 19.23 -12.52
C TYR A 57 32.26 18.87 -13.42
N ALA A 58 31.59 17.77 -13.09
CA ALA A 58 30.38 17.32 -13.75
C ALA A 58 29.34 16.86 -12.73
N LEU A 59 28.08 16.85 -13.16
CA LEU A 59 26.93 16.52 -12.33
C LEU A 59 26.15 15.36 -12.94
N THR A 60 25.45 14.60 -12.11
CA THR A 60 24.50 13.57 -12.55
C THR A 60 23.36 13.42 -11.55
N GLY A 61 22.37 12.61 -11.90
CA GLY A 61 21.19 12.37 -11.07
C GLY A 61 20.03 13.32 -11.34
N ALA A 62 18.84 12.92 -10.88
CA ALA A 62 17.58 13.60 -11.17
C ALA A 62 17.54 15.05 -10.66
N GLY A 63 18.28 15.36 -9.61
CA GLY A 63 18.37 16.68 -9.00
C GLY A 63 19.53 17.54 -9.50
N ALA A 64 20.36 17.10 -10.45
CA ALA A 64 21.52 17.88 -10.89
C ALA A 64 21.14 19.20 -11.56
N ARG A 65 20.17 19.18 -12.48
CA ARG A 65 19.81 20.36 -13.28
C ARG A 65 19.27 21.52 -12.44
N ARG A 66 18.63 21.23 -11.30
CA ARG A 66 18.04 22.27 -10.43
C ARG A 66 19.07 23.06 -9.64
N LEU A 67 20.31 22.58 -9.53
CA LEU A 67 21.33 23.26 -8.72
C LEU A 67 21.85 24.54 -9.38
N GLY A 68 21.58 24.76 -10.67
CA GLY A 68 22.07 25.93 -11.40
C GLY A 68 23.60 25.98 -11.55
N LEU A 69 24.30 24.90 -11.24
CA LEU A 69 25.76 24.80 -11.37
C LEU A 69 26.14 24.68 -12.86
N ALA A 70 27.25 25.31 -13.24
CA ALA A 70 27.69 25.43 -14.63
C ALA A 70 28.32 24.16 -15.22
N GLY A 71 28.66 23.17 -14.39
CA GLY A 71 29.23 21.90 -14.81
C GLY A 71 28.30 21.11 -15.74
N ARG A 72 28.88 20.22 -16.55
CA ARG A 72 28.09 19.38 -17.46
C ARG A 72 27.21 18.42 -16.67
N VAL A 73 25.91 18.39 -16.98
CA VAL A 73 24.99 17.38 -16.46
C VAL A 73 25.00 16.15 -17.38
N LEU A 74 25.40 15.01 -16.82
CA LEU A 74 25.46 13.71 -17.46
C LEU A 74 24.18 12.92 -17.22
N ASP A 75 23.92 11.97 -18.12
CA ASP A 75 22.94 10.92 -17.86
C ASP A 75 23.45 9.98 -16.76
N ALA A 76 22.56 9.53 -15.87
CA ALA A 76 22.92 8.68 -14.74
C ALA A 76 23.50 7.33 -15.19
N THR A 77 22.97 6.73 -16.25
CA THR A 77 23.49 5.48 -16.80
C THR A 77 24.89 5.67 -17.36
N VAL A 78 25.17 6.79 -18.03
CA VAL A 78 26.52 7.10 -18.53
C VAL A 78 27.51 7.23 -17.38
N ALA A 79 27.17 8.00 -16.34
CA ALA A 79 28.03 8.14 -15.17
C ALA A 79 28.29 6.77 -14.48
N GLN A 80 27.26 5.95 -14.31
CA GLN A 80 27.41 4.60 -13.74
C GLN A 80 28.33 3.71 -14.56
N ILE A 81 28.22 3.74 -15.90
CA ILE A 81 29.11 2.98 -16.78
C ILE A 81 30.56 3.45 -16.62
N GLU A 82 30.81 4.77 -16.59
CA GLU A 82 32.15 5.31 -16.40
C GLU A 82 32.76 4.89 -15.06
N ALA A 83 31.98 4.86 -13.98
CA ALA A 83 32.46 4.37 -12.69
C ALA A 83 32.77 2.87 -12.75
N VAL A 84 31.80 2.05 -13.16
CA VAL A 84 31.90 0.58 -13.09
C VAL A 84 33.02 0.04 -13.97
N ARG A 85 33.26 0.60 -15.17
CA ARG A 85 34.36 0.16 -16.05
C ARG A 85 35.74 0.28 -15.40
N ARG A 86 35.89 1.13 -14.38
CA ARG A 86 37.16 1.35 -13.67
C ARG A 86 37.24 0.55 -12.37
N ILE A 87 36.13 0.42 -11.64
CA ILE A 87 36.12 -0.23 -10.32
C ILE A 87 35.74 -1.72 -10.37
N VAL A 88 35.04 -2.19 -11.42
CA VAL A 88 34.75 -3.61 -11.71
C VAL A 88 34.90 -3.85 -13.22
N PRO A 89 36.13 -3.87 -13.78
CA PRO A 89 36.37 -3.95 -15.24
C PRO A 89 35.79 -5.19 -15.94
N GLU A 90 35.63 -6.29 -15.19
CA GLU A 90 35.05 -7.55 -15.63
C GLU A 90 33.52 -7.53 -15.72
N ALA A 91 32.87 -6.50 -15.16
CA ALA A 91 31.42 -6.39 -15.17
C ALA A 91 30.87 -6.39 -16.60
N ARG A 92 29.85 -7.23 -16.81
CA ARG A 92 29.02 -7.27 -18.02
C ARG A 92 27.65 -6.69 -17.77
N ASN A 93 27.26 -6.55 -16.51
CA ASN A 93 25.99 -5.98 -16.11
C ASN A 93 26.19 -4.98 -14.96
N ILE A 94 25.41 -3.92 -14.95
CA ILE A 94 25.32 -2.96 -13.85
C ILE A 94 23.87 -2.98 -13.36
N LEU A 95 23.67 -3.45 -12.14
CA LEU A 95 22.40 -3.36 -11.43
C LEU A 95 22.49 -2.15 -10.49
N TYR A 96 21.79 -1.08 -10.82
CA TYR A 96 21.69 0.11 -9.98
C TYR A 96 20.40 0.08 -9.19
N ILE A 97 20.48 0.27 -7.87
CA ILE A 97 19.30 0.42 -6.99
C ILE A 97 19.47 1.69 -6.14
N GLY A 98 18.80 2.76 -6.57
CA GLY A 98 18.80 4.07 -5.91
C GLY A 98 17.59 4.29 -5.01
N GLY A 99 17.50 5.51 -4.45
CA GLY A 99 16.37 5.90 -3.60
C GLY A 99 15.05 6.04 -4.37
N GLY A 100 15.08 6.50 -5.62
CA GLY A 100 13.88 6.77 -6.42
C GLY A 100 13.70 5.90 -7.68
N SER A 101 14.72 5.15 -8.08
CA SER A 101 14.70 4.31 -9.28
C SER A 101 15.71 3.18 -9.17
N PHE A 102 15.53 2.17 -10.03
CA PHE A 102 16.49 1.10 -10.25
C PHE A 102 16.58 0.77 -11.74
N SER A 103 17.72 0.25 -12.16
CA SER A 103 17.98 -0.07 -13.56
C SER A 103 18.98 -1.21 -13.71
N LEU A 104 18.88 -1.88 -14.85
CA LEU A 104 19.80 -2.91 -15.30
C LEU A 104 20.40 -2.49 -16.63
N THR A 105 21.71 -2.28 -16.62
CA THR A 105 22.51 -1.92 -17.78
C THR A 105 23.36 -3.11 -18.19
N THR A 106 23.21 -3.58 -19.43
CA THR A 106 24.04 -4.66 -19.99
C THR A 106 25.11 -4.07 -20.91
N LEU A 107 26.33 -4.59 -20.79
CA LEU A 107 27.52 -4.13 -21.51
C LEU A 107 28.08 -5.23 -22.42
N ASP A 108 28.72 -4.82 -23.51
CA ASP A 108 29.51 -5.71 -24.36
C ASP A 108 30.88 -6.05 -23.73
N GLY A 109 31.67 -6.89 -24.42
CA GLY A 109 33.01 -7.27 -23.97
C GLY A 109 34.02 -6.10 -23.86
N GLN A 110 33.70 -4.94 -24.42
CA GLN A 110 34.52 -3.71 -24.38
C GLN A 110 33.98 -2.68 -23.36
N GLY A 111 32.91 -3.02 -22.64
CA GLY A 111 32.25 -2.16 -21.67
C GLY A 111 31.33 -1.11 -22.28
N ARG A 112 30.87 -1.30 -23.53
CA ARG A 112 29.92 -0.39 -24.20
C ARG A 112 28.49 -0.81 -23.92
N LEU A 113 27.58 0.16 -23.84
CA LEU A 113 26.16 -0.05 -23.58
C LEU A 113 25.49 -0.90 -24.68
N LEU A 114 24.88 -2.02 -24.30
CA LEU A 114 24.03 -2.85 -25.16
C LEU A 114 22.55 -2.58 -24.92
N LYS A 115 22.13 -2.59 -23.65
CA LYS A 115 20.74 -2.46 -23.25
C LYS A 115 20.65 -1.78 -21.89
N ASN A 116 19.63 -0.97 -21.69
CA ASN A 116 19.28 -0.42 -20.40
C ASN A 116 17.78 -0.63 -20.15
N THR A 117 17.44 -1.29 -19.05
CA THR A 117 16.06 -1.45 -18.58
C THR A 117 15.93 -0.69 -17.26
N THR A 118 14.88 0.12 -17.11
CA THR A 118 14.60 0.84 -15.86
C THR A 118 13.19 0.57 -15.40
N ASN A 119 12.95 0.72 -14.10
CA ASN A 119 11.64 0.52 -13.51
C ASN A 119 10.60 1.53 -13.99
N SER A 120 9.32 1.16 -13.90
CA SER A 120 8.21 2.11 -14.02
C SER A 120 8.29 3.14 -12.89
N ALA A 121 7.65 4.31 -13.04
CA ALA A 121 7.75 5.45 -12.10
C ALA A 121 7.24 5.21 -10.66
N CYS A 122 7.04 3.95 -10.25
CA CYS A 122 6.69 3.54 -8.90
C CYS A 122 7.95 3.43 -8.01
N ALA A 123 7.83 3.85 -6.74
CA ALA A 123 8.88 3.70 -5.72
C ALA A 123 9.05 2.25 -5.22
N SER A 124 8.20 1.32 -5.67
CA SER A 124 8.38 -0.12 -5.43
C SER A 124 9.76 -0.57 -5.89
N GLY A 125 10.49 -1.36 -5.09
CA GLY A 125 11.83 -1.85 -5.47
C GLY A 125 12.97 -0.83 -5.28
N THR A 126 12.72 0.35 -4.69
CA THR A 126 13.73 1.39 -4.46
C THR A 126 14.09 1.55 -2.97
N GLY A 127 15.14 2.32 -2.69
CA GLY A 127 15.55 2.66 -1.32
C GLY A 127 14.52 3.47 -0.54
N ALA A 128 13.77 4.38 -1.20
CA ALA A 128 12.71 5.14 -0.52
C ALA A 128 11.61 4.21 0.01
N PHE A 129 11.27 3.14 -0.71
CA PHE A 129 10.33 2.14 -0.21
C PHE A 129 10.83 1.47 1.08
N LEU A 130 12.11 1.09 1.14
CA LEU A 130 12.71 0.50 2.35
C LEU A 130 12.71 1.49 3.51
N ASP A 131 13.14 2.73 3.27
CA ASP A 131 13.17 3.78 4.29
C ASP A 131 11.77 3.98 4.91
N GLN A 132 10.74 4.05 4.06
CA GLN A 132 9.36 4.19 4.51
C GLN A 132 8.88 2.98 5.34
N GLN A 133 9.21 1.75 4.94
CA GLN A 133 8.82 0.56 5.69
C GLN A 133 9.61 0.41 6.99
N ALA A 134 10.90 0.79 7.02
CA ALA A 134 11.73 0.76 8.22
C ALA A 134 11.14 1.67 9.31
N LEU A 135 10.82 2.92 8.95
CA LEU A 135 10.19 3.86 9.87
C LEU A 135 8.87 3.34 10.44
N ARG A 136 8.08 2.61 9.63
CA ARG A 136 6.83 1.96 10.08
C ARG A 136 7.05 0.82 11.06
N LEU A 137 8.18 0.12 10.97
CA LEU A 137 8.60 -0.88 11.96
C LEU A 137 9.22 -0.26 13.22
N GLY A 138 9.35 1.06 13.28
CA GLY A 138 10.07 1.75 14.35
C GLY A 138 11.58 1.59 14.27
N ILE A 139 12.10 1.31 13.06
CA ILE A 139 13.52 1.08 12.78
C ILE A 139 14.09 2.31 12.05
N ALA A 140 15.29 2.75 12.42
CA ALA A 140 16.04 3.70 11.61
C ALA A 140 16.40 3.04 10.26
N PRO A 141 16.15 3.69 9.10
CA PRO A 141 16.37 3.06 7.79
C PRO A 141 17.75 2.41 7.59
N GLU A 142 18.78 3.02 8.18
CA GLU A 142 20.18 2.56 8.12
C GLU A 142 20.38 1.24 8.89
N ASP A 143 19.54 0.97 9.89
CA ASP A 143 19.58 -0.23 10.72
C ASP A 143 18.76 -1.39 10.15
N LEU A 144 17.91 -1.17 9.14
CA LEU A 144 16.98 -2.19 8.63
C LEU A 144 17.70 -3.47 8.19
N GLY A 145 18.80 -3.35 7.45
CA GLY A 145 19.58 -4.50 6.99
C GLY A 145 20.23 -5.28 8.14
N ARG A 146 20.78 -4.55 9.13
CA ARG A 146 21.43 -5.13 10.32
C ARG A 146 20.41 -5.87 11.19
N ILE A 147 19.24 -5.29 11.40
CA ILE A 147 18.14 -5.90 12.17
C ILE A 147 17.56 -7.11 11.43
N ALA A 148 17.39 -7.03 10.11
CA ALA A 148 16.95 -8.17 9.29
C ALA A 148 17.93 -9.37 9.39
N ALA A 149 19.24 -9.10 9.45
CA ALA A 149 20.27 -10.12 9.50
C ALA A 149 20.30 -10.92 10.82
N THR A 150 19.76 -10.39 11.92
CA THR A 150 19.71 -11.10 13.21
C THR A 150 18.70 -12.26 13.20
N TYR A 151 17.75 -12.27 12.26
CA TYR A 151 16.73 -13.31 12.19
C TYR A 151 17.22 -14.54 11.42
N ALA A 152 17.44 -15.63 12.13
CA ALA A 152 17.88 -16.91 11.56
C ALA A 152 16.72 -17.82 11.07
N GLY A 153 15.47 -17.51 11.42
CA GLY A 153 14.31 -18.30 11.06
C GLY A 153 13.85 -18.11 9.60
N LEU A 154 12.78 -18.83 9.23
CA LEU A 154 12.11 -18.65 7.93
C LEU A 154 11.34 -17.32 7.94
N ALA A 155 11.80 -16.35 7.17
CA ALA A 155 11.15 -15.05 7.06
C ALA A 155 9.78 -15.18 6.38
N PRO A 156 8.76 -14.43 6.83
CA PRO A 156 7.50 -14.34 6.10
C PRO A 156 7.71 -13.66 4.74
N SER A 157 6.86 -14.00 3.77
CA SER A 157 6.77 -13.22 2.53
C SER A 157 6.09 -11.89 2.85
N VAL A 158 6.70 -10.79 2.39
CA VAL A 158 6.13 -9.44 2.47
C VAL A 158 5.86 -8.95 1.06
N ALA A 159 4.68 -8.43 0.78
CA ALA A 159 4.36 -7.82 -0.50
C ALA A 159 5.23 -6.58 -0.75
N THR A 160 6.18 -6.64 -1.68
CA THR A 160 7.14 -5.55 -1.93
C THR A 160 6.89 -4.73 -3.18
N ARG A 161 5.91 -5.14 -4.00
CA ARG A 161 5.54 -4.46 -5.26
C ARG A 161 4.85 -3.09 -5.06
N CYS A 162 4.46 -2.76 -3.83
CA CYS A 162 3.78 -1.50 -3.52
C CYS A 162 3.94 -1.19 -2.04
N ALA A 163 4.35 0.04 -1.72
CA ALA A 163 4.48 0.51 -0.34
C ALA A 163 3.18 0.35 0.46
N VAL A 164 2.03 0.47 -0.20
CA VAL A 164 0.73 0.37 0.47
C VAL A 164 0.39 -1.08 0.80
N PHE A 165 0.60 -2.01 -0.13
CA PHE A 165 0.41 -3.44 0.16
C PHE A 165 1.41 -3.95 1.19
N ALA A 166 2.68 -3.52 1.09
CA ALA A 166 3.72 -3.84 2.07
C ALA A 166 3.26 -3.47 3.48
N LYS A 167 2.73 -2.27 3.67
CA LYS A 167 2.22 -1.79 4.96
C LYS A 167 1.13 -2.72 5.52
N THR A 168 0.10 -2.99 4.74
CA THR A 168 -1.02 -3.84 5.18
C THR A 168 -0.51 -5.24 5.53
N ASP A 169 0.36 -5.80 4.70
CA ASP A 169 0.93 -7.13 4.91
C ASP A 169 1.83 -7.17 6.16
N MET A 170 2.71 -6.18 6.35
CA MET A 170 3.55 -6.05 7.55
C MET A 170 2.72 -5.96 8.84
N ILE A 171 1.64 -5.18 8.83
CA ILE A 171 0.73 -5.06 9.97
C ILE A 171 0.02 -6.38 10.24
N HIS A 172 -0.43 -7.08 9.19
CA HIS A 172 -0.99 -8.41 9.35
C HIS A 172 0.03 -9.39 9.91
N LEU A 173 1.27 -9.39 9.43
CA LEU A 173 2.34 -10.24 9.95
C LEU A 173 2.68 -9.93 11.41
N GLN A 174 2.67 -8.66 11.82
CA GLN A 174 2.81 -8.26 13.22
C GLN A 174 1.61 -8.75 14.06
N GLN A 175 0.38 -8.66 13.54
CA GLN A 175 -0.83 -9.19 14.18
C GLN A 175 -0.86 -10.73 14.25
N GLU A 176 -0.16 -11.41 13.34
CA GLU A 176 0.12 -12.85 13.35
C GLU A 176 1.31 -13.21 14.26
N GLY A 177 1.90 -12.23 14.95
CA GLY A 177 2.95 -12.45 15.95
C GLY A 177 4.35 -12.68 15.39
N PHE A 178 4.64 -12.28 14.14
CA PHE A 178 6.02 -12.28 13.64
C PHE A 178 6.84 -11.16 14.31
N PRO A 179 8.06 -11.47 14.78
CA PRO A 179 8.93 -10.45 15.36
C PRO A 179 9.42 -9.48 14.28
N VAL A 180 9.78 -8.26 14.68
CA VAL A 180 10.11 -7.15 13.77
C VAL A 180 11.29 -7.52 12.86
N GLU A 181 12.27 -8.25 13.37
CA GLU A 181 13.45 -8.76 12.65
C GLU A 181 13.05 -9.70 11.51
N ALA A 182 12.04 -10.55 11.73
CA ALA A 182 11.53 -11.47 10.71
C ALA A 182 10.83 -10.71 9.58
N VAL A 183 9.99 -9.72 9.93
CA VAL A 183 9.30 -8.88 8.95
C VAL A 183 10.31 -8.04 8.15
N ALA A 184 11.33 -7.49 8.81
CA ALA A 184 12.43 -6.76 8.16
C ALA A 184 13.20 -7.64 7.17
N LYS A 185 13.49 -8.90 7.52
CA LYS A 185 14.12 -9.86 6.61
C LYS A 185 13.24 -10.19 5.41
N GLY A 186 11.95 -10.43 5.63
CA GLY A 186 10.98 -10.66 4.56
C GLY A 186 10.89 -9.49 3.58
N LEU A 187 10.95 -8.26 4.10
CA LEU A 187 10.95 -7.03 3.31
C LEU A 187 12.22 -6.90 2.45
N CYS A 188 13.41 -7.09 3.03
CA CYS A 188 14.68 -7.01 2.31
C CYS A 188 14.77 -8.08 1.19
N HIS A 189 14.38 -9.33 1.49
CA HIS A 189 14.36 -10.40 0.51
C HIS A 189 13.35 -10.13 -0.60
N GLY A 190 12.12 -9.75 -0.24
CA GLY A 190 11.07 -9.45 -1.21
C GLY A 190 11.44 -8.27 -2.12
N LEU A 191 12.13 -7.25 -1.60
CA LEU A 191 12.58 -6.13 -2.41
C LEU A 191 13.61 -6.58 -3.44
N GLY A 192 14.70 -7.23 -2.99
CA GLY A 192 15.75 -7.72 -3.88
C GLY A 192 15.20 -8.63 -4.98
N ALA A 193 14.30 -9.56 -4.64
CA ALA A 193 13.63 -10.41 -5.61
C ALA A 193 12.79 -9.60 -6.61
N SER A 194 11.92 -8.71 -6.12
CA SER A 194 11.03 -7.91 -6.97
C SER A 194 11.78 -6.95 -7.90
N THR A 195 12.91 -6.39 -7.45
CA THR A 195 13.77 -5.52 -8.25
C THR A 195 14.39 -6.29 -9.41
N VAL A 196 14.92 -7.49 -9.15
CA VAL A 196 15.50 -8.35 -10.19
C VAL A 196 14.43 -8.82 -11.17
N ASP A 197 13.31 -9.31 -10.67
CA ASP A 197 12.22 -9.84 -11.49
C ASP A 197 11.62 -8.78 -12.41
N GLY A 198 11.43 -7.55 -11.90
CA GLY A 198 10.91 -6.44 -12.68
C GLY A 198 11.84 -5.98 -13.81
N LEU A 199 13.16 -6.22 -13.70
CA LEU A 199 14.15 -5.83 -14.71
C LEU A 199 14.42 -6.93 -15.74
N LEU A 200 14.42 -8.20 -15.32
CA LEU A 200 14.81 -9.32 -16.17
C LEU A 200 13.70 -9.83 -17.08
N GLY A 201 12.44 -9.79 -16.65
CA GLY A 201 11.31 -10.31 -17.44
C GLY A 201 11.52 -11.75 -17.91
N GLY A 202 12.12 -12.59 -17.06
CA GLY A 202 12.42 -13.99 -17.37
C GLY A 202 13.75 -14.26 -18.10
N THR A 203 14.50 -13.22 -18.49
CA THR A 203 15.81 -13.38 -19.15
C THR A 203 16.90 -13.74 -18.14
N THR A 204 17.81 -14.66 -18.48
CA THR A 204 19.00 -14.95 -17.67
C THR A 204 20.15 -14.01 -18.02
N LEU A 205 20.87 -13.51 -17.01
CA LEU A 205 22.08 -12.73 -17.21
C LEU A 205 23.30 -13.65 -17.37
N ALA A 206 24.28 -13.17 -18.12
CA ALA A 206 25.59 -13.79 -18.24
C ALA A 206 26.68 -12.79 -17.82
N GLY A 207 27.75 -13.32 -17.21
CA GLY A 207 28.90 -12.53 -16.75
C GLY A 207 28.67 -11.82 -15.41
N THR A 208 29.75 -11.24 -14.90
CA THR A 208 29.80 -10.56 -13.61
C THR A 208 28.88 -9.33 -13.59
N THR A 209 28.12 -9.18 -12.51
CA THR A 209 27.18 -8.07 -12.31
C THR A 209 27.66 -7.17 -11.18
N ALA A 210 27.89 -5.89 -11.48
CA ALA A 210 28.17 -4.88 -10.46
C ALA A 210 26.86 -4.35 -9.86
N LEU A 211 26.69 -4.46 -8.54
CA LEU A 211 25.56 -3.91 -7.80
C LEU A 211 25.94 -2.57 -7.16
N VAL A 212 25.33 -1.48 -7.63
CA VAL A 212 25.66 -0.09 -7.24
C VAL A 212 24.43 0.70 -6.79
N GLY A 213 24.65 1.85 -6.14
CA GLY A 213 23.59 2.69 -5.57
C GLY A 213 23.42 2.50 -4.06
N GLY A 214 22.66 3.40 -3.43
CA GLY A 214 22.55 3.45 -1.96
C GLY A 214 21.95 2.18 -1.32
N VAL A 215 21.10 1.44 -2.04
CA VAL A 215 20.51 0.20 -1.51
C VAL A 215 21.53 -0.94 -1.48
N ALA A 216 22.61 -0.87 -2.25
CA ALA A 216 23.68 -1.87 -2.23
C ALA A 216 24.40 -1.94 -0.86
N LEU A 217 24.29 -0.89 -0.03
CA LEU A 217 24.76 -0.88 1.36
C LEU A 217 23.97 -1.82 2.28
N ASN A 218 22.73 -2.19 1.91
CA ASN A 218 21.93 -3.13 2.68
C ASN A 218 22.33 -4.57 2.31
N GLU A 219 23.15 -5.20 3.15
CA GLU A 219 23.68 -6.55 2.92
C GLU A 219 22.60 -7.61 2.73
N CYS A 220 21.45 -7.47 3.41
CA CYS A 220 20.34 -8.41 3.28
C CYS A 220 19.67 -8.32 1.89
N VAL A 221 19.51 -7.10 1.36
CA VAL A 221 19.03 -6.89 -0.02
C VAL A 221 20.07 -7.37 -1.03
N ALA A 222 21.35 -7.06 -0.81
CA ALA A 222 22.43 -7.52 -1.69
C ALA A 222 22.45 -9.06 -1.75
N ALA A 223 22.33 -9.75 -0.62
CA ALA A 223 22.24 -11.21 -0.55
C ALA A 223 21.04 -11.76 -1.33
N ALA A 224 19.86 -11.16 -1.17
CA ALA A 224 18.67 -11.56 -1.91
C ALA A 224 18.82 -11.35 -3.43
N VAL A 225 19.49 -10.27 -3.85
CA VAL A 225 19.84 -10.03 -5.26
C VAL A 225 20.80 -11.11 -5.78
N ARG A 226 21.83 -11.49 -5.00
CA ARG A 226 22.77 -12.57 -5.40
C ARG A 226 22.04 -13.90 -5.58
N GLU A 227 21.19 -14.25 -4.62
CA GLU A 227 20.37 -15.48 -4.65
C GLU A 227 19.45 -15.50 -5.88
N ARG A 228 18.80 -14.37 -6.18
CA ARG A 228 17.84 -14.29 -7.27
C ARG A 228 18.48 -14.28 -8.66
N LEU A 229 19.63 -13.62 -8.82
CA LEU A 229 20.31 -13.49 -10.11
C LEU A 229 21.02 -14.76 -10.56
N GLY A 230 21.54 -15.56 -9.62
CA GLY A 230 22.26 -16.81 -9.94
C GLY A 230 23.57 -16.61 -10.71
N VAL A 231 24.07 -15.38 -10.83
CA VAL A 231 25.38 -15.02 -11.39
C VAL A 231 26.27 -14.39 -10.33
N GLU A 232 27.55 -14.22 -10.63
CA GLU A 232 28.46 -13.48 -9.76
C GLU A 232 28.02 -12.01 -9.63
N VAL A 233 27.77 -11.58 -8.39
CA VAL A 233 27.38 -10.20 -8.05
C VAL A 233 28.44 -9.56 -7.16
N VAL A 234 29.12 -8.56 -7.70
CA VAL A 234 30.16 -7.78 -7.02
C VAL A 234 29.55 -6.46 -6.54
N VAL A 235 29.70 -6.16 -5.25
CA VAL A 235 29.37 -4.85 -4.68
C VAL A 235 30.70 -4.11 -4.51
N PRO A 236 31.01 -3.07 -5.29
CA PRO A 236 32.27 -2.34 -5.17
C PRO A 236 32.33 -1.53 -3.88
N GLU A 237 33.53 -1.06 -3.52
CA GLU A 237 33.69 -0.14 -2.39
C GLU A 237 32.93 1.18 -2.63
N ASN A 238 32.24 1.69 -1.61
CA ASN A 238 31.40 2.89 -1.69
C ASN A 238 30.39 2.86 -2.87
N PRO A 239 29.55 1.81 -2.99
CA PRO A 239 28.67 1.61 -4.14
C PRO A 239 27.65 2.74 -4.31
N GLU A 240 27.32 3.46 -3.23
CA GLU A 240 26.42 4.60 -3.20
C GLU A 240 26.97 5.85 -3.92
N ARG A 241 28.28 5.89 -4.19
CA ARG A 241 28.97 7.02 -4.83
C ARG A 241 29.24 6.81 -6.31
N ALA A 242 28.85 5.67 -6.89
CA ALA A 242 29.17 5.32 -8.28
C ALA A 242 28.77 6.41 -9.29
N GLY A 243 27.62 7.06 -9.13
CA GLY A 243 27.20 8.16 -10.01
C GLY A 243 28.15 9.36 -9.94
N ALA A 244 28.48 9.82 -8.74
CA ALA A 244 29.41 10.94 -8.53
C ALA A 244 30.83 10.58 -9.01
N LEU A 245 31.30 9.36 -8.73
CA LEU A 245 32.59 8.87 -9.19
C LEU A 245 32.70 8.88 -10.72
N GLY A 246 31.65 8.40 -11.40
CA GLY A 246 31.57 8.40 -12.85
C GLY A 246 31.57 9.80 -13.46
N ALA A 247 30.86 10.74 -12.82
CA ALA A 247 30.88 12.15 -13.21
C ALA A 247 32.28 12.75 -13.04
N ALA A 248 33.00 12.43 -11.96
CA ALA A 248 34.36 12.89 -11.74
C ALA A 248 35.34 12.35 -12.80
N PHE A 249 35.26 11.06 -13.14
CA PHE A 249 36.07 10.47 -14.20
C PHE A 249 35.78 11.09 -15.57
N TRP A 250 34.50 11.31 -15.87
CA TRP A 250 34.10 11.98 -17.10
C TRP A 250 34.66 13.41 -17.16
N ALA A 251 34.57 14.16 -16.06
CA ALA A 251 35.10 15.52 -15.97
C ALA A 251 36.62 15.55 -16.21
N ARG A 252 37.36 14.60 -15.63
CA ARG A 252 38.81 14.48 -15.84
C ARG A 252 39.21 14.28 -17.30
N GLU A 253 38.46 13.45 -18.02
CA GLU A 253 38.84 13.03 -19.37
C GLU A 253 38.28 13.93 -20.48
N HIS A 254 37.15 14.59 -20.22
CA HIS A 254 36.37 15.25 -21.28
C HIS A 254 35.99 16.70 -20.97
N ALA A 255 35.97 17.13 -19.71
CA ALA A 255 35.51 18.47 -19.40
C ALA A 255 36.61 19.50 -19.69
N ALA A 256 36.21 20.59 -20.34
CA ALA A 256 37.04 21.79 -20.39
C ALA A 256 37.25 22.34 -18.96
N PRO A 257 38.40 22.98 -18.67
CA PRO A 257 38.62 23.60 -17.37
C PRO A 257 37.50 24.57 -17.00
N ILE A 258 36.89 24.35 -15.84
CA ILE A 258 35.81 25.18 -15.32
C ILE A 258 35.95 25.30 -13.80
N ALA A 259 36.09 26.54 -13.33
CA ALA A 259 36.17 26.82 -11.91
C ALA A 259 34.86 26.42 -11.22
N PHE A 260 34.96 25.78 -10.05
CA PHE A 260 33.81 25.44 -9.25
C PHE A 260 33.29 26.66 -8.49
N ASP A 261 32.08 27.11 -8.84
CA ASP A 261 31.35 28.19 -8.15
C ASP A 261 30.11 27.63 -7.43
N PRO A 262 30.07 27.63 -6.09
CA PRO A 262 28.92 27.17 -5.33
C PRO A 262 27.81 28.21 -5.14
N ALA A 263 27.97 29.46 -5.60
CA ALA A 263 26.98 30.53 -5.40
C ALA A 263 25.54 30.18 -5.84
N PRO A 264 25.30 29.40 -6.92
CA PRO A 264 23.96 28.92 -7.26
C PRO A 264 23.27 28.10 -6.16
N LEU A 265 24.02 27.46 -5.27
CA LEU A 265 23.48 26.72 -4.11
C LEU A 265 22.89 27.65 -3.03
N ASP A 266 23.23 28.95 -3.08
CA ASP A 266 22.76 29.99 -2.16
C ASP A 266 21.58 30.81 -2.73
N ALA A 267 21.23 30.62 -4.01
CA ALA A 267 20.19 31.39 -4.67
C ALA A 267 18.78 31.10 -4.09
N PRO A 268 17.96 32.13 -3.83
CA PRO A 268 16.57 31.93 -3.42
C PRO A 268 15.76 31.25 -4.53
N LYS A 269 14.95 30.26 -4.15
CA LYS A 269 14.09 29.51 -5.09
C LYS A 269 13.09 30.49 -5.75
N LEU A 270 13.11 30.57 -7.08
CA LEU A 270 12.10 31.31 -7.85
C LEU A 270 10.73 30.65 -7.60
N ARG A 271 9.81 31.39 -6.98
CA ARG A 271 8.40 30.99 -6.90
C ARG A 271 7.83 30.96 -8.32
N ALA A 272 7.26 29.83 -8.73
CA ALA A 272 6.39 29.81 -9.90
C ALA A 272 5.13 30.63 -9.56
N ALA A 273 5.13 31.91 -9.94
CA ALA A 273 4.10 32.87 -9.59
C ALA A 273 2.72 32.61 -10.26
N ASP A 274 2.62 31.64 -11.18
CA ASP A 274 1.46 31.46 -12.05
C ASP A 274 0.81 30.06 -11.98
N ALA A 275 0.99 29.31 -10.89
CA ALA A 275 0.30 28.02 -10.75
C ALA A 275 -1.19 28.21 -10.40
N HIS A 276 -2.07 27.49 -11.12
CA HIS A 276 -3.49 27.39 -10.80
C HIS A 276 -3.67 26.86 -9.36
N THR A 277 -4.16 27.69 -8.45
CA THR A 277 -4.44 27.32 -7.06
C THR A 277 -5.92 27.08 -6.81
N ARG A 278 -6.21 26.17 -5.89
CA ARG A 278 -7.52 25.94 -5.30
C ARG A 278 -7.84 27.04 -4.27
N PRO A 279 -9.11 27.40 -4.09
CA PRO A 279 -9.50 28.42 -3.11
C PRO A 279 -9.10 28.01 -1.68
N PRO A 280 -8.95 28.99 -0.76
CA PRO A 280 -8.70 28.72 0.64
C PRO A 280 -9.70 27.75 1.29
N LEU A 281 -9.21 26.82 2.11
CA LEU A 281 -10.07 25.92 2.87
C LEU A 281 -10.85 26.69 3.94
N ALA A 282 -12.18 26.71 3.81
CA ALA A 282 -13.09 27.38 4.73
C ALA A 282 -14.43 26.63 4.77
N LEU A 283 -15.03 26.57 5.96
CA LEU A 283 -16.39 26.08 6.17
C LEU A 283 -17.37 27.24 5.99
N THR A 284 -18.36 27.04 5.13
CA THR A 284 -19.40 28.02 4.79
C THR A 284 -20.81 27.45 4.97
N LEU A 285 -20.97 26.14 4.78
CA LEU A 285 -22.25 25.43 4.88
C LEU A 285 -22.34 24.57 6.14
N SER A 286 -21.23 23.97 6.57
CA SER A 286 -21.20 23.04 7.70
C SER A 286 -20.91 23.76 9.00
N ARG A 287 -21.55 23.32 10.08
CA ARG A 287 -21.21 23.72 11.44
C ARG A 287 -20.32 22.66 12.07
N TYR A 288 -19.08 23.00 12.37
CA TYR A 288 -18.17 22.08 13.05
C TYR A 288 -18.43 22.08 14.57
N PRO A 289 -18.57 20.91 15.22
CA PRO A 289 -18.93 20.85 16.63
C PRO A 289 -17.76 21.23 17.54
N ASP A 290 -18.07 21.89 18.66
CA ASP A 290 -17.15 21.99 19.79
C ASP A 290 -17.22 20.71 20.62
N ALA A 291 -16.06 20.19 21.05
CA ALA A 291 -16.01 19.02 21.92
C ALA A 291 -16.23 19.45 23.37
N ALA A 292 -17.47 19.35 23.86
CA ALA A 292 -17.77 19.54 25.27
C ALA A 292 -17.60 18.22 26.05
N CYS A 293 -16.85 18.27 27.13
CA CYS A 293 -16.68 17.18 28.09
C CYS A 293 -16.61 17.74 29.51
N GLU A 294 -16.97 16.92 30.49
CA GLU A 294 -16.81 17.22 31.92
C GLU A 294 -15.33 17.15 32.32
N ASP A 295 -14.64 16.09 31.89
CA ASP A 295 -13.20 15.93 32.04
C ASP A 295 -12.60 15.26 30.80
N TYR A 296 -11.34 15.58 30.53
CA TYR A 296 -10.53 14.98 29.48
C TYR A 296 -9.09 14.84 29.95
N PHE A 297 -8.52 13.64 29.79
CA PHE A 297 -7.12 13.40 30.06
C PHE A 297 -6.53 12.35 29.13
N VAL A 298 -5.20 12.32 29.07
CA VAL A 298 -4.43 11.25 28.42
C VAL A 298 -3.67 10.51 29.50
N ASP A 299 -3.89 9.19 29.61
CA ASP A 299 -3.16 8.36 30.58
C ASP A 299 -1.67 8.22 30.21
N ASP A 300 -0.87 7.64 31.12
CA ASP A 300 0.56 7.40 30.92
C ASP A 300 0.88 6.41 29.78
N ARG A 301 -0.12 5.66 29.30
CA ARG A 301 -0.03 4.70 28.19
C ARG A 301 -0.51 5.29 26.85
N GLY A 302 -0.85 6.58 26.82
CA GLY A 302 -1.30 7.31 25.64
C GLY A 302 -2.74 7.01 25.22
N THR A 303 -3.62 6.69 26.16
CA THR A 303 -5.06 6.55 25.97
C THR A 303 -5.75 7.87 26.26
N GLU A 304 -6.40 8.45 25.24
CA GLU A 304 -7.31 9.59 25.40
C GLU A 304 -8.58 9.09 26.11
N VAL A 305 -9.00 9.77 27.17
CA VAL A 305 -10.21 9.46 27.95
C VAL A 305 -11.01 10.72 28.13
N ALA A 306 -12.32 10.64 27.90
CA ALA A 306 -13.23 11.72 28.23
C ALA A 306 -14.44 11.23 29.02
N LEU A 307 -14.79 11.99 30.05
CA LEU A 307 -16.06 11.92 30.74
C LEU A 307 -16.97 13.01 30.17
N LEU A 308 -18.17 12.64 29.72
CA LEU A 308 -19.10 13.56 29.04
C LEU A 308 -20.23 14.07 29.93
N VAL A 309 -20.42 13.45 31.09
CA VAL A 309 -21.50 13.75 32.01
C VAL A 309 -20.94 14.14 33.38
N PRO A 310 -21.61 15.02 34.12
CA PRO A 310 -21.22 15.32 35.50
C PRO A 310 -21.16 14.06 36.35
N ALA A 311 -20.09 13.92 37.14
CA ALA A 311 -19.87 12.81 38.04
C ALA A 311 -19.78 13.29 39.49
N ALA A 312 -20.47 12.60 40.39
CA ALA A 312 -20.35 12.78 41.84
C ALA A 312 -19.69 11.56 42.49
N GLN A 313 -18.95 11.79 43.58
CA GLN A 313 -18.33 10.72 44.37
C GLN A 313 -19.40 9.69 44.80
N GLY A 314 -19.13 8.41 44.55
CA GLY A 314 -20.03 7.29 44.84
C GLY A 314 -21.17 7.09 43.84
N GLN A 315 -21.22 7.86 42.75
CA GLN A 315 -22.23 7.70 41.71
C GLN A 315 -21.98 6.41 40.91
N ARG A 316 -23.05 5.64 40.69
CA ARG A 316 -23.03 4.42 39.90
C ARG A 316 -23.67 4.65 38.54
N PHE A 317 -22.93 4.39 37.46
CA PHE A 317 -23.42 4.44 36.08
C PHE A 317 -23.62 3.04 35.55
N ARG A 318 -24.87 2.69 35.25
CA ARG A 318 -25.19 1.42 34.58
C ARG A 318 -25.15 1.59 33.07
N VAL A 319 -24.16 0.97 32.43
CA VAL A 319 -23.79 1.24 31.04
C VAL A 319 -23.63 -0.02 30.20
N ALA A 320 -23.91 0.09 28.91
CA ALA A 320 -23.40 -0.84 27.90
C ALA A 320 -22.08 -0.28 27.34
N MET A 321 -21.11 -1.17 27.11
CA MET A 321 -19.82 -0.82 26.54
C MET A 321 -19.70 -1.37 25.12
N GLY A 322 -19.31 -0.51 24.18
CA GLY A 322 -18.90 -0.92 22.85
C GLY A 322 -17.41 -0.72 22.68
N ILE A 323 -16.71 -1.70 22.11
CA ILE A 323 -15.28 -1.60 21.80
C ILE A 323 -15.07 -1.78 20.30
N ASP A 324 -14.48 -0.80 19.65
CA ASP A 324 -14.06 -0.86 18.25
C ASP A 324 -12.55 -1.13 18.18
N ILE A 325 -12.20 -2.37 17.82
CA ILE A 325 -10.81 -2.85 17.71
C ILE A 325 -10.38 -2.75 16.24
N GLY A 326 -9.99 -1.56 15.82
CA GLY A 326 -9.44 -1.31 14.48
C GLY A 326 -7.95 -1.66 14.36
N SER A 327 -7.46 -1.72 13.13
CA SER A 327 -6.03 -1.97 12.84
C SER A 327 -5.12 -0.82 13.31
N THR A 328 -5.63 0.42 13.27
CA THR A 328 -4.89 1.63 13.61
C THR A 328 -5.15 2.11 15.04
N SER A 329 -6.39 1.95 15.52
CA SER A 329 -6.85 2.48 16.81
C SER A 329 -7.87 1.55 17.46
N THR A 330 -7.82 1.44 18.79
CA THR A 330 -8.81 0.78 19.64
C THR A 330 -9.59 1.84 20.40
N LYS A 331 -10.92 1.76 20.38
CA LYS A 331 -11.81 2.72 21.03
C LYS A 331 -12.83 2.02 21.90
N ALA A 332 -13.27 2.69 22.96
CA ALA A 332 -14.44 2.29 23.74
C ALA A 332 -15.42 3.45 23.90
N ALA A 333 -16.72 3.12 24.01
CA ALA A 333 -17.77 4.06 24.35
C ALA A 333 -18.71 3.40 25.38
N LEU A 334 -19.12 4.18 26.38
CA LEU A 334 -20.05 3.76 27.44
C LEU A 334 -21.37 4.51 27.27
N VAL A 335 -22.48 3.76 27.22
CA VAL A 335 -23.82 4.32 26.96
C VAL A 335 -24.81 3.82 28.00
N GLU A 336 -25.57 4.72 28.61
CA GLU A 336 -26.69 4.38 29.50
C GLU A 336 -27.91 3.87 28.74
N ALA A 337 -28.87 3.29 29.46
CA ALA A 337 -30.13 2.82 28.88
C ALA A 337 -30.96 3.90 28.18
N SER A 338 -30.74 5.17 28.52
CA SER A 338 -31.36 6.32 27.83
C SER A 338 -30.79 6.58 26.43
N GLY A 339 -29.68 5.92 26.06
CA GLY A 339 -28.90 6.22 24.87
C GLY A 339 -27.87 7.35 25.08
N ARG A 340 -27.77 7.92 26.30
CA ARG A 340 -26.78 8.95 26.63
C ARG A 340 -25.38 8.34 26.77
N THR A 341 -24.41 8.91 26.07
CA THR A 341 -22.99 8.53 26.20
C THR A 341 -22.40 9.12 27.49
N VAL A 342 -21.81 8.27 28.32
CA VAL A 342 -21.19 8.63 29.61
C VAL A 342 -19.72 8.97 29.43
N ALA A 343 -18.97 8.10 28.76
CA ALA A 343 -17.53 8.27 28.56
C ALA A 343 -17.07 7.56 27.29
N TRP A 344 -15.88 7.91 26.82
CA TRP A 344 -15.19 7.21 25.75
C TRP A 344 -13.69 7.16 25.98
N CYS A 345 -13.06 6.17 25.34
CA CYS A 345 -11.60 6.04 25.28
C CYS A 345 -11.15 5.88 23.83
N TYR A 346 -9.99 6.44 23.49
CA TYR A 346 -9.36 6.31 22.18
C TYR A 346 -7.85 6.11 22.33
N ARG A 347 -7.28 5.12 21.65
CA ARG A 347 -5.82 4.97 21.55
C ARG A 347 -5.37 4.31 20.25
N LYS A 348 -4.08 4.46 19.89
CA LYS A 348 -3.48 3.76 18.75
C LYS A 348 -3.27 2.27 19.02
N THR A 349 -3.80 1.37 18.20
CA THR A 349 -3.65 -0.09 18.35
C THR A 349 -2.18 -0.53 18.32
N ALA A 350 -1.35 0.15 17.51
CA ALA A 350 0.07 -0.11 17.33
C ALA A 350 0.39 -1.58 17.00
N GLY A 351 -0.48 -2.24 16.22
CA GLY A 351 -0.31 -3.64 15.82
C GLY A 351 -0.59 -4.68 16.92
N VAL A 352 -0.89 -4.27 18.16
CA VAL A 352 -1.10 -5.17 19.30
C VAL A 352 -2.52 -5.02 19.88
N PRO A 353 -3.58 -5.52 19.18
CA PRO A 353 -4.99 -5.29 19.52
C PRO A 353 -5.41 -5.72 20.92
N LEU A 354 -4.84 -6.83 21.42
CA LEU A 354 -5.18 -7.34 22.74
C LEU A 354 -4.66 -6.43 23.85
N ARG A 355 -3.36 -6.09 23.80
CA ARG A 355 -2.74 -5.14 24.72
C ARG A 355 -3.39 -3.76 24.64
N ALA A 356 -3.74 -3.32 23.44
CA ALA A 356 -4.48 -2.09 23.22
C ALA A 356 -5.83 -2.09 23.95
N THR A 357 -6.53 -3.22 23.92
CA THR A 357 -7.80 -3.37 24.65
C THR A 357 -7.57 -3.37 26.16
N GLN A 358 -6.53 -4.06 26.65
CA GLN A 358 -6.17 -4.03 28.07
C GLN A 358 -5.89 -2.60 28.57
N HIS A 359 -5.15 -1.80 27.79
CA HIS A 359 -4.90 -0.40 28.14
C HIS A 359 -6.19 0.43 28.16
N VAL A 360 -7.15 0.17 27.26
CA VAL A 360 -8.47 0.82 27.32
C VAL A 360 -9.23 0.44 28.59
N LEU A 361 -9.19 -0.83 29.00
CA LEU A 361 -9.82 -1.27 30.26
C LEU A 361 -9.12 -0.67 31.49
N GLN A 362 -7.80 -0.53 31.47
CA GLN A 362 -7.02 0.20 32.48
C GLN A 362 -7.45 1.66 32.58
N ALA A 363 -7.57 2.35 31.44
CA ALA A 363 -8.00 3.74 31.39
C ALA A 363 -9.42 3.95 31.95
N LEU A 364 -10.32 2.98 31.78
CA LEU A 364 -11.64 3.00 32.40
C LEU A 364 -11.60 2.83 33.92
N ARG A 365 -10.68 2.02 34.47
CA ARG A 365 -10.48 1.92 35.93
C ARG A 365 -9.91 3.19 36.52
N GLU A 366 -8.95 3.81 35.83
CA GLU A 366 -8.41 5.11 36.26
C GLU A 366 -9.48 6.21 36.24
N LEU A 367 -10.45 6.13 35.30
CA LEU A 367 -11.61 7.00 35.32
C LEU A 367 -12.49 6.77 36.56
N GLU A 368 -12.76 5.51 36.93
CA GLU A 368 -13.47 5.17 38.18
C GLU A 368 -12.77 5.74 39.41
N GLU A 369 -11.46 5.52 39.51
CA GLU A 369 -10.64 5.98 40.65
C GLU A 369 -10.56 7.51 40.73
N ARG A 370 -10.35 8.18 39.59
CA ARG A 370 -10.20 9.65 39.51
C ARG A 370 -11.44 10.39 39.97
N HIS A 371 -12.63 9.89 39.60
CA HIS A 371 -13.90 10.56 39.92
C HIS A 371 -14.66 9.87 41.06
N GLY A 372 -14.12 8.78 41.61
CA GLY A 372 -14.78 7.99 42.63
C GLY A 372 -16.14 7.44 42.20
N ILE A 373 -16.28 7.06 40.93
CA ILE A 373 -17.52 6.53 40.34
C ILE A 373 -17.43 5.01 40.16
N GLU A 374 -18.59 4.35 40.00
CA GLU A 374 -18.69 2.93 39.69
C GLU A 374 -19.33 2.73 38.31
N LEU A 375 -18.64 2.01 37.41
CA LEU A 375 -19.14 1.63 36.09
C LEU A 375 -19.74 0.22 36.14
N ASP A 376 -21.07 0.13 36.26
CA ASP A 376 -21.81 -1.13 36.19
C ASP A 376 -22.03 -1.53 34.73
N ILE A 377 -21.08 -2.27 34.17
CA ILE A 377 -21.11 -2.72 32.76
C ILE A 377 -22.13 -3.85 32.61
N ALA A 378 -23.30 -3.52 32.05
CA ALA A 378 -24.42 -4.43 31.88
C ALA A 378 -24.39 -5.26 30.59
N ALA A 379 -23.65 -4.78 29.57
CA ALA A 379 -23.50 -5.47 28.29
C ALA A 379 -22.23 -4.98 27.58
N VAL A 380 -21.56 -5.87 26.84
CA VAL A 380 -20.36 -5.55 26.06
C VAL A 380 -20.49 -6.02 24.62
N GLY A 381 -20.20 -5.13 23.68
CA GLY A 381 -20.11 -5.47 22.26
C GLY A 381 -18.76 -5.15 21.66
N THR A 382 -18.30 -5.93 20.68
CA THR A 382 -17.07 -5.65 19.92
C THR A 382 -17.29 -5.51 18.42
N THR A 383 -16.54 -4.60 17.82
CA THR A 383 -16.50 -4.35 16.37
C THR A 383 -15.08 -4.03 15.86
N GLY A 384 -14.94 -3.75 14.57
CA GLY A 384 -13.64 -3.55 13.91
C GLY A 384 -12.95 -4.85 13.50
N SER A 385 -11.71 -4.77 13.00
CA SER A 385 -10.95 -5.91 12.46
C SER A 385 -10.59 -6.95 13.54
N GLY A 386 -10.33 -6.53 14.77
CA GLY A 386 -9.96 -7.40 15.90
C GLY A 386 -11.15 -8.00 16.68
N ARG A 387 -12.39 -7.66 16.30
CA ARG A 387 -13.62 -7.92 17.10
C ARG A 387 -13.82 -9.35 17.58
N LYS A 388 -13.55 -10.33 16.71
CA LYS A 388 -13.83 -11.75 17.01
C LYS A 388 -12.84 -12.31 18.03
N MET A 389 -11.56 -11.98 17.85
CA MET A 389 -10.48 -12.45 18.72
C MET A 389 -10.60 -11.77 20.09
N VAL A 390 -10.61 -10.43 20.12
CA VAL A 390 -10.71 -9.70 21.38
C VAL A 390 -12.04 -9.98 22.07
N GLY A 391 -13.14 -10.04 21.31
CA GLY A 391 -14.47 -10.34 21.85
C GLY A 391 -14.52 -11.65 22.61
N ARG A 392 -13.97 -12.74 22.06
CA ARG A 392 -13.90 -14.02 22.80
C ARG A 392 -13.02 -13.94 24.05
N VAL A 393 -11.89 -13.25 23.94
CA VAL A 393 -10.92 -13.14 25.03
C VAL A 393 -11.44 -12.29 26.20
N ILE A 394 -12.26 -11.27 25.97
CA ILE A 394 -12.83 -10.45 27.05
C ILE A 394 -14.21 -10.95 27.52
N GLY A 395 -14.82 -11.91 26.81
CA GLY A 395 -16.18 -12.36 27.05
C GLY A 395 -17.25 -11.37 26.56
N ALA A 396 -17.06 -10.76 25.39
CA ALA A 396 -18.05 -9.85 24.82
C ALA A 396 -19.36 -10.58 24.46
N ASP A 397 -20.49 -9.96 24.79
CA ASP A 397 -21.84 -10.52 24.58
C ASP A 397 -22.29 -10.47 23.12
N LEU A 398 -21.75 -9.51 22.36
CA LEU A 398 -22.17 -9.25 20.99
C LEU A 398 -21.00 -8.88 20.08
N VAL A 399 -20.90 -9.51 18.92
CA VAL A 399 -19.83 -9.24 17.94
C VAL A 399 -20.45 -8.91 16.57
N LEU A 400 -20.35 -7.65 16.14
CA LEU A 400 -20.94 -7.17 14.87
C LEU A 400 -19.92 -6.50 13.95
N ASN A 401 -20.24 -6.45 12.66
CA ASN A 401 -19.42 -5.72 11.67
C ASN A 401 -19.44 -4.21 11.94
N GLU A 402 -18.32 -3.54 11.68
CA GLU A 402 -18.11 -2.10 11.89
C GLU A 402 -19.07 -1.25 11.05
N ILE A 403 -19.39 -1.68 9.82
CA ILE A 403 -20.35 -0.95 8.95
C ILE A 403 -21.70 -0.84 9.65
N THR A 404 -22.16 -1.93 10.28
CA THR A 404 -23.42 -1.95 11.01
C THR A 404 -23.35 -1.09 12.26
N ALA A 405 -22.23 -1.13 13.00
CA ALA A 405 -22.03 -0.30 14.19
C ALA A 405 -22.00 1.20 13.83
N HIS A 406 -21.20 1.61 12.85
CA HIS A 406 -21.12 2.98 12.35
C HIS A 406 -22.48 3.51 11.86
N ALA A 407 -23.24 2.67 11.13
CA ALA A 407 -24.59 2.99 10.70
C ALA A 407 -25.56 3.18 11.87
N ARG A 408 -25.49 2.32 12.90
CA ARG A 408 -26.31 2.47 14.11
C ARG A 408 -25.99 3.76 14.85
N ALA A 409 -24.71 4.12 14.97
CA ALA A 409 -24.30 5.39 15.54
C ALA A 409 -24.82 6.58 14.72
N ALA A 410 -24.72 6.50 13.39
CA ALA A 410 -25.24 7.54 12.50
C ALA A 410 -26.73 7.77 12.70
N ALA A 411 -27.54 6.70 12.70
CA ALA A 411 -28.98 6.78 12.93
C ALA A 411 -29.35 7.29 14.34
N ALA A 412 -28.49 7.09 15.35
CA ALA A 412 -28.68 7.65 16.69
C ALA A 412 -28.32 9.14 16.76
N ILE A 413 -27.30 9.56 16.02
CA ILE A 413 -26.82 10.95 15.99
C ILE A 413 -27.81 11.82 15.22
N ASP A 414 -28.23 11.36 14.05
CA ASP A 414 -29.19 12.04 13.19
C ASP A 414 -29.96 11.01 12.33
N PRO A 415 -31.27 10.81 12.60
CA PRO A 415 -32.10 9.88 11.84
C PRO A 415 -32.24 10.21 10.35
N ALA A 416 -31.94 11.45 9.94
CA ALA A 416 -32.01 11.89 8.54
C ALA A 416 -30.79 11.46 7.71
N VAL A 417 -29.72 10.96 8.34
CA VAL A 417 -28.48 10.57 7.65
C VAL A 417 -28.77 9.50 6.59
N ASP A 418 -28.43 9.84 5.34
CA ASP A 418 -28.55 8.97 4.18
C ASP A 418 -27.18 8.52 3.65
N THR A 419 -26.10 9.19 4.08
CA THR A 419 -24.76 8.96 3.57
C THR A 419 -23.73 9.07 4.69
N ILE A 420 -22.89 8.05 4.84
CA ILE A 420 -21.74 8.07 5.73
C ILE A 420 -20.47 8.12 4.88
N ILE A 421 -19.67 9.15 5.15
CA ILE A 421 -18.27 9.21 4.76
C ILE A 421 -17.47 8.73 5.96
N GLU A 422 -16.75 7.62 5.86
CA GLU A 422 -15.91 7.09 6.94
C GLU A 422 -14.47 6.98 6.43
N LEU A 423 -13.58 7.85 6.90
CA LEU A 423 -12.15 7.78 6.57
C LEU A 423 -11.37 7.28 7.80
N GLY A 424 -11.00 6.01 7.77
CA GLY A 424 -10.16 5.38 8.78
C GLY A 424 -8.68 5.68 8.58
N GLY A 425 -7.83 5.01 9.38
CA GLY A 425 -6.38 5.10 9.25
C GLY A 425 -5.85 4.38 8.00
N GLN A 426 -6.38 3.20 7.68
CA GLN A 426 -5.85 2.33 6.60
C GLN A 426 -6.86 2.03 5.50
N ASP A 427 -8.14 2.04 5.86
CA ASP A 427 -9.25 1.87 4.95
C ASP A 427 -10.15 3.11 5.00
N ALA A 428 -10.94 3.27 3.94
CA ALA A 428 -12.00 4.24 3.87
C ALA A 428 -13.26 3.57 3.31
N LYS A 429 -14.40 3.92 3.89
CA LYS A 429 -15.69 3.33 3.60
C LYS A 429 -16.67 4.42 3.21
N PHE A 430 -17.53 4.09 2.26
CA PHE A 430 -18.66 4.90 1.84
C PHE A 430 -19.92 4.07 2.01
N THR A 431 -20.86 4.55 2.82
CA THR A 431 -22.07 3.79 3.15
C THR A 431 -23.29 4.65 2.84
N GLN A 432 -24.24 4.08 2.12
CA GLN A 432 -25.54 4.69 1.86
C GLN A 432 -26.61 4.01 2.71
N MET A 433 -27.48 4.84 3.27
CA MET A 433 -28.50 4.45 4.22
C MET A 433 -29.86 5.00 3.82
N ALA A 434 -30.91 4.27 4.19
CA ALA A 434 -32.29 4.72 4.07
C ALA A 434 -33.05 4.27 5.32
N GLY A 435 -33.69 5.22 6.02
CA GLY A 435 -34.46 4.93 7.24
C GLY A 435 -33.62 4.24 8.33
N GLY A 436 -32.35 4.63 8.48
CA GLY A 436 -31.44 4.02 9.47
C GLY A 436 -30.87 2.65 9.07
N VAL A 437 -31.16 2.14 7.88
CA VAL A 437 -30.69 0.84 7.38
C VAL A 437 -29.70 1.02 6.25
N VAL A 438 -28.60 0.25 6.29
CA VAL A 438 -27.60 0.21 5.21
C VAL A 438 -28.15 -0.58 4.03
N TYR A 439 -28.22 0.03 2.85
CA TYR A 439 -28.57 -0.68 1.61
C TYR A 439 -27.39 -0.80 0.64
N ASN A 440 -26.36 0.02 0.80
CA ASN A 440 -25.14 -0.07 0.00
C ASN A 440 -23.92 0.35 0.83
N SER A 441 -22.80 -0.35 0.68
CA SER A 441 -21.53 0.02 1.29
C SER A 441 -20.39 -0.45 0.42
N VAL A 442 -19.45 0.44 0.14
CA VAL A 442 -18.22 0.17 -0.60
C VAL A 442 -17.03 0.63 0.21
N MET A 443 -15.90 -0.04 0.05
CA MET A 443 -14.69 0.31 0.77
C MET A 443 -13.44 0.03 -0.05
N ASN A 444 -12.38 0.78 0.22
CA ASN A 444 -11.06 0.42 -0.26
C ASN A 444 -10.32 -0.40 0.81
N TYR A 445 -9.90 -1.61 0.44
CA TYR A 445 -9.13 -2.46 1.35
C TYR A 445 -7.61 -2.21 1.27
N VAL A 446 -7.18 -1.44 0.27
CA VAL A 446 -5.81 -1.53 -0.26
C VAL A 446 -5.08 -0.20 -0.33
N CYS A 447 -5.77 0.96 -0.39
CA CYS A 447 -5.12 2.22 -0.75
C CYS A 447 -5.09 3.23 0.40
N ALA A 448 -3.89 3.61 0.86
CA ALA A 448 -3.68 4.63 1.88
C ALA A 448 -3.87 6.07 1.38
N ALA A 449 -3.96 6.29 0.06
CA ALA A 449 -3.98 7.62 -0.56
C ALA A 449 -5.19 8.48 -0.15
N GLY A 450 -6.30 7.82 0.18
CA GLY A 450 -7.55 8.44 0.62
C GLY A 450 -7.84 8.23 2.11
N THR A 451 -6.83 7.98 2.95
CA THR A 451 -7.03 7.62 4.37
C THR A 451 -6.22 8.52 5.30
N GLY A 452 -6.54 8.45 6.60
CA GLY A 452 -5.85 9.22 7.64
C GLY A 452 -4.36 8.94 7.72
N SER A 453 -3.91 7.75 7.36
CA SER A 453 -2.48 7.44 7.41
C SER A 453 -1.64 8.24 6.42
N PHE A 454 -2.18 8.62 5.25
CA PHE A 454 -1.45 9.52 4.36
C PHE A 454 -1.31 10.91 4.99
N ILE A 455 -2.35 11.41 5.66
CA ILE A 455 -2.30 12.70 6.37
C ILE A 455 -1.24 12.64 7.49
N GLU A 456 -1.22 11.57 8.30
CA GLU A 456 -0.20 11.37 9.35
C GLU A 456 1.22 11.31 8.77
N GLU A 457 1.42 10.58 7.68
CA GLU A 457 2.73 10.48 7.01
C GLU A 457 3.20 11.83 6.48
N GLN A 458 2.31 12.62 5.86
CA GLN A 458 2.66 13.97 5.40
C GLN A 458 2.88 14.94 6.57
N ALA A 459 2.14 14.82 7.67
CA ALA A 459 2.38 15.62 8.88
C ALA A 459 3.79 15.37 9.45
N GLN A 460 4.19 14.10 9.58
CA GLN A 460 5.54 13.72 10.01
C GLN A 460 6.61 14.26 9.06
N LYS A 461 6.42 14.11 7.74
CA LYS A 461 7.36 14.60 6.72
C LYS A 461 7.52 16.11 6.76
N LEU A 462 6.41 16.84 6.94
CA LEU A 462 6.41 18.29 7.10
C LEU A 462 6.91 18.75 8.48
N LYS A 463 7.12 17.82 9.42
CA LYS A 463 7.48 18.08 10.83
C LYS A 463 6.44 18.95 11.53
N VAL A 464 5.17 18.58 11.37
CA VAL A 464 4.01 19.25 11.96
C VAL A 464 3.25 18.21 12.81
N PRO A 465 2.90 18.51 14.07
CA PRO A 465 2.03 17.65 14.86
C PRO A 465 0.69 17.45 14.14
N ILE A 466 0.14 16.22 14.18
CA ILE A 466 -1.09 15.91 13.44
C ILE A 466 -2.29 16.74 13.93
N GLU A 467 -2.28 17.09 15.22
CA GLU A 467 -3.27 17.94 15.90
C GLU A 467 -3.28 19.36 15.34
N ALA A 468 -2.11 19.87 14.92
CA ALA A 468 -1.96 21.20 14.34
C ALA A 468 -2.17 21.23 12.82
N PHE A 469 -2.34 20.06 12.17
CA PHE A 469 -2.39 19.95 10.72
C PHE A 469 -3.61 20.65 10.11
N ALA A 470 -4.76 20.58 10.79
CA ALA A 470 -5.97 21.27 10.35
C ALA A 470 -5.77 22.79 10.39
N ASP A 471 -5.26 23.32 11.49
CA ASP A 471 -5.06 24.75 11.70
C ASP A 471 -4.04 25.34 10.74
N LEU A 472 -3.00 24.57 10.41
CA LEU A 472 -2.01 24.94 9.41
C LEU A 472 -2.62 25.09 8.00
N ALA A 473 -3.65 24.31 7.67
CA ALA A 473 -4.27 24.26 6.34
C ALA A 473 -5.51 25.17 6.20
N MET A 474 -6.19 25.50 7.30
CA MET A 474 -7.37 26.36 7.29
C MET A 474 -7.04 27.76 6.76
N GLY A 475 -7.89 28.29 5.87
CA GLY A 475 -7.72 29.61 5.27
C GLY A 475 -6.59 29.72 4.25
N VAL A 476 -5.99 28.59 3.83
CA VAL A 476 -4.83 28.58 2.93
C VAL A 476 -5.23 28.04 1.56
N SER A 477 -4.88 28.79 0.50
CA SER A 477 -5.01 28.33 -0.89
C SER A 477 -4.02 27.21 -1.18
N ALA A 478 -4.42 26.20 -1.95
CA ALA A 478 -3.56 25.05 -2.23
C ALA A 478 -3.17 24.95 -3.71
N PRO A 479 -1.93 24.56 -4.05
CA PRO A 479 -1.62 24.13 -5.42
C PRO A 479 -2.44 22.87 -5.79
N VAL A 480 -2.60 22.65 -7.10
CA VAL A 480 -3.22 21.42 -7.61
C VAL A 480 -2.20 20.29 -7.60
N THR A 481 -2.63 19.14 -7.09
CA THR A 481 -1.86 17.90 -6.90
C THR A 481 -2.66 16.73 -7.44
N SER A 482 -1.98 15.64 -7.80
CA SER A 482 -2.68 14.42 -8.19
C SER A 482 -3.45 13.78 -7.02
N ASP A 483 -4.36 12.87 -7.35
CA ASP A 483 -5.21 12.10 -6.43
C ASP A 483 -5.04 10.59 -6.68
N ARG A 484 -3.90 10.18 -7.26
CA ARG A 484 -3.68 8.82 -7.78
C ARG A 484 -3.41 7.81 -6.69
N CYS A 485 -2.15 7.72 -6.27
CA CYS A 485 -1.71 6.88 -5.16
C CYS A 485 -0.75 7.69 -4.30
N THR A 486 -0.52 7.21 -3.08
CA THR A 486 0.34 7.89 -2.08
C THR A 486 1.70 8.26 -2.65
N VAL A 487 2.30 7.41 -3.49
CA VAL A 487 3.62 7.64 -4.09
C VAL A 487 3.61 8.82 -5.05
N TYR A 488 2.64 8.90 -5.97
CA TYR A 488 2.55 10.03 -6.90
C TYR A 488 2.17 11.31 -6.17
N MET A 489 1.23 11.21 -5.23
CA MET A 489 0.83 12.34 -4.40
C MET A 489 2.04 12.89 -3.63
N GLU A 490 2.79 12.03 -2.93
CA GLU A 490 4.00 12.42 -2.19
C GLU A 490 5.06 13.05 -3.10
N ARG A 491 5.27 12.51 -4.31
CA ARG A 491 6.19 13.10 -5.29
C ARG A 491 5.75 14.52 -5.68
N ASP A 492 4.46 14.72 -5.93
CA ASP A 492 3.94 16.05 -6.25
C ASP A 492 4.19 17.03 -5.09
N LEU A 493 3.98 16.59 -3.84
CA LEU A 493 4.25 17.42 -2.66
C LEU A 493 5.74 17.75 -2.51
N ASP A 494 6.63 16.80 -2.79
CA ASP A 494 8.08 17.02 -2.77
C ASP A 494 8.52 18.02 -3.84
N LEU A 495 7.91 17.96 -5.03
CA LEU A 495 8.12 18.94 -6.09
C LEU A 495 7.65 20.33 -5.65
N LEU A 496 6.47 20.44 -5.03
CA LEU A 496 5.96 21.72 -4.52
C LEU A 496 6.88 22.30 -3.44
N LEU A 497 7.35 21.49 -2.48
CA LEU A 497 8.34 21.96 -1.49
C LEU A 497 9.66 22.37 -2.17
N ALA A 498 10.08 21.63 -3.19
CA ALA A 498 11.27 21.94 -3.96
C ALA A 498 11.14 23.27 -4.73
N GLU A 499 9.95 23.59 -5.24
CA GLU A 499 9.59 24.84 -5.93
C GLU A 499 9.36 26.03 -4.97
N GLY A 500 9.40 25.80 -3.65
CA GLY A 500 9.31 26.86 -2.65
C GLY A 500 7.89 27.17 -2.14
N TRP A 501 6.94 26.26 -2.36
CA TRP A 501 5.62 26.34 -1.73
C TRP A 501 5.73 26.19 -0.20
N SER A 502 4.89 26.93 0.54
CA SER A 502 4.91 26.86 2.00
C SER A 502 4.32 25.53 2.50
N LYS A 503 4.76 25.09 3.69
CA LYS A 503 4.20 23.90 4.36
C LYS A 503 2.68 23.98 4.52
N ALA A 504 2.14 25.18 4.74
CA ALA A 504 0.71 25.44 4.86
C ALA A 504 -0.05 25.15 3.57
N GLN A 505 0.46 25.63 2.43
CA GLN A 505 -0.12 25.37 1.11
C GLN A 505 -0.02 23.89 0.73
N VAL A 506 1.10 23.25 1.06
CA VAL A 506 1.31 21.80 0.85
C VAL A 506 0.37 20.98 1.73
N ALA A 507 0.16 21.34 3.00
CA ALA A 507 -0.79 20.69 3.90
C ALA A 507 -2.23 20.81 3.38
N ALA A 508 -2.64 21.97 2.87
CA ALA A 508 -3.94 22.14 2.23
C ALA A 508 -4.08 21.28 0.95
N ALA A 509 -3.01 21.15 0.16
CA ALA A 509 -2.99 20.29 -1.03
C ALA A 509 -3.14 18.80 -0.68
N VAL A 510 -2.53 18.34 0.43
CA VAL A 510 -2.72 16.98 0.97
C VAL A 510 -4.20 16.69 1.22
N LEU A 511 -4.91 17.60 1.91
CA LEU A 511 -6.32 17.39 2.26
C LEU A 511 -7.22 17.33 1.02
N HIS A 512 -6.94 18.16 0.01
CA HIS A 512 -7.62 18.07 -1.29
C HIS A 512 -7.33 16.75 -2.00
N SER A 513 -6.09 16.29 -2.04
CA SER A 513 -5.73 15.01 -2.67
C SER A 513 -6.37 13.81 -1.96
N VAL A 514 -6.43 13.80 -0.62
CA VAL A 514 -7.10 12.74 0.16
C VAL A 514 -8.59 12.70 -0.15
N ARG A 515 -9.25 13.86 -0.15
CA ARG A 515 -10.66 13.99 -0.55
C ARG A 515 -10.89 13.51 -1.97
N ASP A 516 -10.13 14.01 -2.94
CA ASP A 516 -10.31 13.68 -4.35
C ASP A 516 -10.06 12.19 -4.60
N ASN A 517 -9.06 11.60 -3.94
CA ASN A 517 -8.81 10.17 -3.99
C ASN A 517 -9.99 9.37 -3.42
N TYR A 518 -10.51 9.76 -2.25
CA TYR A 518 -11.67 9.11 -1.65
C TYR A 518 -12.89 9.15 -2.57
N LEU A 519 -13.23 10.35 -3.09
CA LEU A 519 -14.36 10.52 -3.99
C LEU A 519 -14.19 9.72 -5.29
N ASN A 520 -13.00 9.68 -5.87
CA ASN A 520 -12.78 9.02 -7.15
C ASN A 520 -12.57 7.50 -7.04
N LYS A 521 -12.01 7.01 -5.91
CA LYS A 521 -11.61 5.59 -5.74
C LYS A 521 -12.52 4.79 -4.82
N VAL A 522 -13.14 5.43 -3.84
CA VAL A 522 -14.06 4.76 -2.90
C VAL A 522 -15.49 5.01 -3.35
N VAL A 523 -15.90 6.27 -3.49
CA VAL A 523 -17.27 6.61 -3.92
C VAL A 523 -17.48 6.28 -5.40
N GLY A 524 -16.53 6.68 -6.25
CA GLY A 524 -16.57 6.43 -7.68
C GLY A 524 -17.79 7.08 -8.33
N GLY A 525 -18.62 6.26 -9.00
CA GLY A 525 -19.85 6.71 -9.65
C GLY A 525 -21.09 6.67 -8.76
N LEU A 526 -20.96 6.32 -7.47
CA LEU A 526 -22.10 6.27 -6.55
C LEU A 526 -22.60 7.67 -6.21
N GLY A 527 -23.92 7.81 -6.05
CA GLY A 527 -24.54 9.05 -5.62
C GLY A 527 -24.28 9.33 -4.15
N ILE A 528 -23.94 10.58 -3.83
CA ILE A 528 -23.87 11.10 -2.45
C ILE A 528 -25.23 11.74 -2.16
N GLY A 529 -25.87 11.34 -1.06
CA GLY A 529 -27.16 11.89 -0.61
C GLY A 529 -27.03 13.26 0.06
N ASP A 530 -28.15 13.78 0.57
CA ASP A 530 -28.25 15.16 1.06
C ASP A 530 -27.78 15.29 2.51
N HIS A 531 -27.98 14.26 3.32
CA HIS A 531 -27.64 14.23 4.74
C HIS A 531 -26.36 13.41 4.98
N VAL A 532 -25.22 14.06 4.76
CA VAL A 532 -23.89 13.44 4.86
C VAL A 532 -23.35 13.54 6.29
N LEU A 533 -23.06 12.40 6.91
CA LEU A 533 -22.33 12.31 8.19
C LEU A 533 -20.88 11.85 7.94
N PHE A 534 -19.91 12.65 8.35
CA PHE A 534 -18.49 12.29 8.30
C PHE A 534 -18.05 11.70 9.65
N GLN A 535 -17.67 10.43 9.62
CA GLN A 535 -17.21 9.63 10.75
C GLN A 535 -15.73 9.22 10.63
N GLY A 536 -15.16 8.74 11.74
CA GLY A 536 -13.76 8.34 11.86
C GLY A 536 -12.87 9.45 12.44
N ALA A 537 -11.66 9.07 12.88
CA ALA A 537 -10.74 10.01 13.54
C ALA A 537 -10.28 11.16 12.63
N THR A 538 -10.30 10.96 11.31
CA THR A 538 -9.97 11.99 10.31
C THR A 538 -11.03 13.09 10.23
N ALA A 539 -12.28 12.82 10.62
CA ALA A 539 -13.33 13.83 10.72
C ALA A 539 -13.03 14.87 11.80
N ARG A 540 -12.07 14.60 12.72
CA ARG A 540 -11.51 15.59 13.66
C ARG A 540 -10.73 16.71 12.96
N ASN A 541 -10.34 16.50 11.69
CA ASN A 541 -9.64 17.51 10.90
C ASN A 541 -10.66 18.42 10.20
N ARG A 542 -10.97 19.57 10.82
CA ARG A 542 -11.92 20.56 10.28
C ARG A 542 -11.56 21.07 8.86
N ALA A 543 -10.27 21.10 8.51
CA ALA A 543 -9.84 21.49 7.17
C ALA A 543 -10.16 20.42 6.11
N LEU A 544 -10.12 19.13 6.49
CA LEU A 544 -10.58 18.05 5.62
C LEU A 544 -12.09 18.12 5.40
N VAL A 545 -12.87 18.43 6.44
CA VAL A 545 -14.32 18.66 6.33
C VAL A 545 -14.60 19.81 5.37
N ALA A 546 -13.86 20.92 5.49
CA ALA A 546 -13.95 22.05 4.55
C ALA A 546 -13.64 21.63 3.11
N ALA A 547 -12.62 20.77 2.92
CA ALA A 547 -12.30 20.26 1.61
C ALA A 547 -13.47 19.47 0.99
N PHE A 548 -14.13 18.60 1.77
CA PHE A 548 -15.32 17.84 1.34
C PHE A 548 -16.50 18.77 1.05
N GLU A 549 -16.83 19.68 1.96
CA GLU A 549 -17.93 20.64 1.80
C GLU A 549 -17.79 21.43 0.49
N GLN A 550 -16.63 22.04 0.25
CA GLN A 550 -16.38 22.85 -0.94
C GLN A 550 -16.48 22.04 -2.24
N ARG A 551 -16.09 20.77 -2.21
CA ARG A 551 -16.14 19.89 -3.40
C ARG A 551 -17.54 19.37 -3.70
N LEU A 552 -18.32 19.12 -2.66
CA LEU A 552 -19.66 18.53 -2.75
C LEU A 552 -20.77 19.60 -2.82
N GLY A 553 -20.46 20.84 -2.46
CA GLY A 553 -21.40 21.96 -2.46
C GLY A 553 -22.56 21.77 -1.49
N ARG A 554 -22.36 21.02 -0.40
CA ARG A 554 -23.40 20.66 0.59
C ARG A 554 -22.83 20.58 2.00
N PRO A 555 -23.66 20.72 3.05
CA PRO A 555 -23.23 20.57 4.43
C PRO A 555 -22.67 19.16 4.72
N ILE A 556 -21.61 19.10 5.52
CA ILE A 556 -21.01 17.86 6.02
C ILE A 556 -21.18 17.83 7.53
N ASN A 557 -22.06 16.96 8.02
CA ASN A 557 -22.32 16.83 9.45
C ASN A 557 -21.17 16.07 10.11
N VAL A 558 -20.72 16.57 11.27
CA VAL A 558 -19.69 15.92 12.09
C VAL A 558 -20.21 15.87 13.52
N SER A 559 -20.15 14.69 14.13
CA SER A 559 -20.43 14.53 15.56
C SER A 559 -19.19 14.86 16.40
N PRO A 560 -19.33 15.44 17.60
CA PRO A 560 -18.20 15.54 18.55
C PRO A 560 -17.61 14.16 18.90
N LEU A 561 -18.38 13.08 18.70
CA LEU A 561 -17.97 11.69 18.91
C LEU A 561 -17.49 10.99 17.62
N CYS A 562 -17.21 11.73 16.54
CA CYS A 562 -16.88 11.18 15.22
C CYS A 562 -15.78 10.10 15.23
N HIS A 563 -14.79 10.21 16.12
CA HIS A 563 -13.64 9.32 16.23
C HIS A 563 -13.94 7.99 16.97
N VAL A 564 -15.08 7.89 17.67
CA VAL A 564 -15.51 6.72 18.44
C VAL A 564 -16.86 6.16 17.98
N THR A 565 -17.39 6.57 16.82
CA THR A 565 -18.74 6.15 16.35
C THR A 565 -18.91 4.64 16.21
N GLY A 566 -17.87 3.90 15.80
CA GLY A 566 -17.91 2.44 15.76
C GLY A 566 -18.15 1.82 17.15
N ALA A 567 -17.44 2.33 18.16
CA ALA A 567 -17.63 1.92 19.55
C ALA A 567 -19.01 2.34 20.08
N LEU A 568 -19.45 3.57 19.79
CA LEU A 568 -20.76 4.09 20.17
C LEU A 568 -21.91 3.22 19.62
N GLY A 569 -21.87 2.91 18.32
CA GLY A 569 -22.89 2.08 17.69
C GLY A 569 -22.91 0.66 18.24
N MET A 570 -21.74 0.14 18.62
CA MET A 570 -21.64 -1.16 19.26
C MET A 570 -22.19 -1.13 20.70
N ALA A 571 -21.96 -0.06 21.46
CA ALA A 571 -22.54 0.11 22.79
C ALA A 571 -24.07 0.16 22.73
N LEU A 572 -24.63 0.89 21.76
CA LEU A 572 -26.07 0.97 21.51
C LEU A 572 -26.66 -0.40 21.15
N PHE A 573 -26.00 -1.17 20.27
CA PHE A 573 -26.47 -2.52 19.95
C PHE A 573 -26.35 -3.49 21.12
N ALA A 574 -25.28 -3.41 21.90
CA ALA A 574 -25.12 -4.25 23.09
C ALA A 574 -26.27 -3.96 24.07
N HIS A 575 -26.58 -2.68 24.30
CA HIS A 575 -27.72 -2.27 25.11
C HIS A 575 -29.07 -2.84 24.60
N GLU A 576 -29.33 -2.78 23.30
CA GLU A 576 -30.61 -3.18 22.70
C GLU A 576 -30.83 -4.69 22.64
N ARG A 577 -29.76 -5.45 22.37
CA ARG A 577 -29.84 -6.87 21.98
C ARG A 577 -29.44 -7.84 23.08
N VAL A 578 -28.57 -7.44 24.00
CA VAL A 578 -28.13 -8.31 25.08
C VAL A 578 -29.22 -8.36 26.15
N ARG A 579 -29.64 -9.57 26.50
CA ARG A 579 -30.64 -9.84 27.53
C ARG A 579 -30.02 -10.77 28.57
N GLY A 580 -30.13 -10.43 29.84
CA GLY A 580 -29.54 -11.21 30.93
C GLY A 580 -28.18 -10.68 31.40
N PRO A 581 -27.47 -11.42 32.26
CA PRO A 581 -26.15 -11.03 32.76
C PRO A 581 -25.10 -11.08 31.64
N THR A 582 -24.15 -10.14 31.66
CA THR A 582 -23.03 -10.11 30.72
C THR A 582 -22.05 -11.25 30.97
N ALA A 583 -21.47 -11.79 29.90
CA ALA A 583 -20.33 -12.72 29.94
C ALA A 583 -18.99 -11.99 30.09
N PHE A 584 -19.00 -10.66 30.16
CA PHE A 584 -17.81 -9.84 30.24
C PHE A 584 -17.02 -10.15 31.52
N ARG A 585 -15.72 -10.37 31.36
CA ARG A 585 -14.81 -10.77 32.46
C ARG A 585 -14.45 -9.64 33.42
N GLY A 586 -14.99 -8.44 33.20
CA GLY A 586 -14.75 -7.26 34.03
C GLY A 586 -13.49 -6.48 33.64
N LEU A 587 -13.36 -5.28 34.21
CA LEU A 587 -12.22 -4.39 33.96
C LEU A 587 -10.89 -4.96 34.47
N ALA A 588 -10.93 -5.89 35.43
CA ALA A 588 -9.75 -6.62 35.93
C ALA A 588 -9.01 -7.41 34.85
N PHE A 589 -9.65 -7.69 33.71
CA PHE A 589 -9.00 -8.33 32.56
C PHE A 589 -7.78 -7.55 32.04
N ALA A 590 -7.68 -6.25 32.34
CA ALA A 590 -6.56 -5.43 31.94
C ALA A 590 -5.19 -5.92 32.46
N ASP A 591 -5.15 -6.65 33.57
CA ASP A 591 -3.91 -7.14 34.18
C ASP A 591 -3.60 -8.61 33.88
N VAL A 592 -4.48 -9.27 33.10
CA VAL A 592 -4.31 -10.69 32.77
C VAL A 592 -3.10 -10.86 31.86
N LYS A 593 -2.14 -11.68 32.29
CA LYS A 593 -1.00 -12.06 31.47
C LYS A 593 -1.43 -13.06 30.41
N ILE A 594 -1.38 -12.65 29.14
CA ILE A 594 -1.79 -13.49 28.01
C ILE A 594 -0.56 -13.90 27.22
N VAL A 595 -0.35 -15.21 27.10
CA VAL A 595 0.70 -15.77 26.25
C VAL A 595 0.06 -16.13 24.91
N VAL A 596 0.60 -15.55 23.84
CA VAL A 596 0.22 -15.91 22.46
C VAL A 596 1.24 -16.89 21.94
N GLU A 597 0.82 -18.13 21.74
CA GLU A 597 1.63 -19.18 21.12
C GLU A 597 1.41 -19.16 19.61
N ASN A 598 2.39 -19.68 18.86
CA ASN A 598 2.27 -19.82 17.41
C ASN A 598 2.35 -21.29 17.02
N GLU A 599 1.41 -21.72 16.19
CA GLU A 599 1.31 -23.09 15.69
C GLU A 599 1.13 -23.07 14.16
N GLN A 600 1.37 -24.19 13.49
CA GLN A 600 1.12 -24.28 12.05
C GLN A 600 -0.09 -25.17 11.77
N CYS A 601 -1.08 -24.61 11.10
CA CYS A 601 -2.25 -25.32 10.63
C CYS A 601 -1.85 -26.41 9.64
N THR A 602 -2.22 -27.65 9.93
CA THR A 602 -2.00 -28.81 9.06
C THR A 602 -3.25 -29.21 8.26
N LEU A 603 -4.35 -28.46 8.42
CA LEU A 603 -5.67 -28.83 7.91
C LEU A 603 -5.83 -28.72 6.38
N CYS A 604 -4.98 -27.95 5.70
CA CYS A 604 -4.96 -27.84 4.23
C CYS A 604 -3.60 -27.36 3.70
N ARG A 605 -3.47 -27.27 2.37
CA ARG A 605 -2.24 -26.83 1.69
C ARG A 605 -1.81 -25.38 2.01
N ASN A 606 -2.70 -24.55 2.58
CA ASN A 606 -2.35 -23.17 2.95
C ASN A 606 -1.34 -23.09 4.08
N ARG A 607 -1.17 -24.16 4.88
CA ARG A 607 -0.21 -24.22 5.99
C ARG A 607 -0.22 -22.96 6.86
N CYS A 608 -1.42 -22.45 7.16
CA CYS A 608 -1.63 -21.18 7.84
C CYS A 608 -0.87 -21.16 9.16
N LYS A 609 -0.13 -20.09 9.47
CA LYS A 609 0.40 -19.89 10.81
C LYS A 609 -0.75 -19.41 11.70
N LEU A 610 -0.96 -20.10 12.81
CA LEU A 610 -2.01 -19.83 13.77
C LEU A 610 -1.40 -19.18 15.00
N SER A 611 -2.01 -18.11 15.48
CA SER A 611 -1.74 -17.59 16.80
C SER A 611 -2.81 -18.13 17.74
N VAL A 612 -2.38 -18.70 18.86
CA VAL A 612 -3.22 -19.45 19.80
C VAL A 612 -3.06 -18.84 21.19
N ILE A 613 -4.18 -18.47 21.80
CA ILE A 613 -4.27 -18.09 23.20
C ILE A 613 -4.95 -19.23 23.94
N ARG A 614 -4.23 -19.83 24.88
CA ARG A 614 -4.75 -20.87 25.77
C ARG A 614 -5.17 -20.23 27.08
N MET A 615 -6.47 -20.23 27.33
CA MET A 615 -7.07 -19.80 28.60
C MET A 615 -7.45 -21.05 29.39
N PRO A 616 -7.65 -20.95 30.73
CA PRO A 616 -7.98 -22.11 31.55
C PRO A 616 -9.19 -22.91 31.04
N ASP A 617 -10.21 -22.22 30.50
CA ASP A 617 -11.48 -22.82 30.08
C ASP A 617 -11.75 -22.77 28.57
N ASP A 618 -10.85 -22.17 27.77
CA ASP A 618 -11.09 -21.94 26.34
C ASP A 618 -9.79 -21.74 25.55
N VAL A 619 -9.80 -22.08 24.26
CA VAL A 619 -8.67 -21.88 23.35
C VAL A 619 -9.10 -20.99 22.20
N VAL A 620 -8.55 -19.78 22.17
CA VAL A 620 -8.84 -18.81 21.11
C VAL A 620 -7.68 -18.80 20.13
N ALA A 621 -7.91 -19.35 18.94
CA ALA A 621 -6.93 -19.25 17.85
C ALA A 621 -7.44 -18.47 16.64
N TRP A 622 -6.50 -17.86 15.91
CA TRP A 622 -6.74 -17.14 14.66
C TRP A 622 -5.57 -17.33 13.68
N GLY A 623 -5.77 -16.93 12.42
CA GLY A 623 -4.83 -17.16 11.31
C GLY A 623 -5.35 -18.12 10.22
N LEU A 624 -6.54 -18.71 10.42
CA LEU A 624 -7.17 -19.63 9.46
C LEU A 624 -7.69 -18.89 8.22
N LYS A 625 -6.87 -18.79 7.17
CA LYS A 625 -7.22 -18.16 5.87
C LYS A 625 -8.35 -18.86 5.12
N CYS A 626 -8.72 -20.08 5.51
CA CYS A 626 -9.74 -20.89 4.86
C CYS A 626 -11.17 -20.67 5.41
N GLY A 627 -11.34 -19.77 6.39
CA GLY A 627 -12.63 -19.50 7.02
C GLY A 627 -13.10 -20.57 8.02
N ARG A 628 -12.23 -21.53 8.36
CA ARG A 628 -12.47 -22.51 9.43
C ARG A 628 -12.25 -21.89 10.81
N GLU A 629 -12.90 -22.45 11.81
CA GLU A 629 -12.59 -22.23 13.22
C GLU A 629 -11.50 -23.19 13.70
N TYR A 630 -10.89 -22.91 14.84
CA TYR A 630 -9.75 -23.67 15.35
C TYR A 630 -10.09 -25.14 15.58
N ASP A 631 -11.30 -25.39 16.07
CA ASP A 631 -11.78 -26.71 16.44
C ASP A 631 -12.35 -27.50 15.24
N ASP A 632 -12.32 -26.92 14.03
CA ASP A 632 -12.82 -27.57 12.82
C ASP A 632 -11.87 -28.68 12.33
N VAL A 633 -12.05 -29.88 12.90
CA VAL A 633 -11.30 -31.10 12.51
C VAL A 633 -11.59 -31.53 11.06
N ARG A 634 -12.77 -31.18 10.56
CA ARG A 634 -13.17 -31.32 9.16
C ARG A 634 -13.61 -29.94 8.66
N PRO A 635 -13.43 -29.60 7.37
CA PRO A 635 -14.10 -28.43 6.83
C PRO A 635 -15.58 -28.51 7.23
N LYS A 636 -16.10 -27.49 7.93
CA LYS A 636 -17.56 -27.34 8.03
C LYS A 636 -18.07 -27.51 6.61
N PRO A 637 -19.05 -28.41 6.36
CA PRO A 637 -19.65 -28.48 5.04
C PRO A 637 -20.01 -27.04 4.73
N LYS A 638 -19.41 -26.50 3.66
CA LYS A 638 -19.92 -25.24 3.11
C LYS A 638 -21.41 -25.47 3.00
N ASP A 639 -22.23 -24.51 3.39
CA ASP A 639 -23.59 -24.55 2.92
C ASP A 639 -23.50 -24.50 1.38
N LEU A 640 -23.49 -25.69 0.79
CA LEU A 640 -23.15 -25.92 -0.60
C LEU A 640 -24.34 -25.53 -1.48
N GLN A 641 -25.46 -25.08 -0.91
CA GLN A 641 -26.55 -24.53 -1.70
C GLN A 641 -26.03 -23.41 -2.63
N GLY A 642 -25.08 -22.58 -2.17
CA GLY A 642 -24.44 -21.55 -3.01
C GLY A 642 -23.33 -22.06 -3.97
N TYR A 643 -22.63 -23.15 -3.63
CA TYR A 643 -21.52 -23.69 -4.45
C TYR A 643 -21.97 -24.76 -5.45
N ALA A 644 -23.11 -25.41 -5.23
CA ALA A 644 -23.76 -26.26 -6.22
C ALA A 644 -24.04 -25.48 -7.50
N ALA A 645 -24.44 -24.20 -7.38
CA ALA A 645 -24.62 -23.31 -8.52
C ALA A 645 -23.31 -23.06 -9.29
N ILE A 646 -22.18 -22.86 -8.61
CA ILE A 646 -20.87 -22.67 -9.28
C ILE A 646 -20.41 -23.96 -9.95
N ALA A 647 -20.46 -25.09 -9.26
CA ALA A 647 -20.08 -26.39 -9.84
C ALA A 647 -21.04 -26.82 -10.96
N HIS A 648 -22.32 -26.44 -10.88
CA HIS A 648 -23.29 -26.63 -11.95
C HIS A 648 -23.00 -25.71 -13.13
N ARG A 649 -22.74 -24.42 -12.89
CA ARG A 649 -22.31 -23.46 -13.92
C ARG A 649 -21.05 -23.94 -14.64
N ASP A 650 -20.03 -24.38 -13.91
CA ASP A 650 -18.77 -24.84 -14.51
C ASP A 650 -18.96 -26.11 -15.33
N ARG A 651 -19.83 -27.03 -14.89
CA ARG A 651 -20.28 -28.16 -15.73
C ARG A 651 -21.02 -27.67 -16.96
N LEU A 652 -21.98 -26.76 -16.84
CA LEU A 652 -22.69 -26.18 -17.98
C LEU A 652 -21.76 -25.42 -18.93
N LEU A 653 -20.67 -24.80 -18.45
CA LEU A 653 -19.66 -24.15 -19.30
C LEU A 653 -18.74 -25.16 -20.01
N GLN A 654 -18.50 -26.33 -19.39
CA GLN A 654 -17.71 -27.42 -19.97
C GLN A 654 -18.50 -28.28 -20.96
N ASP A 655 -19.76 -28.56 -20.63
CA ASP A 655 -20.69 -29.37 -21.41
C ASP A 655 -21.41 -28.50 -22.48
N GLY A 656 -21.67 -27.24 -22.14
CA GLY A 656 -22.22 -26.23 -23.04
C GLY A 656 -21.20 -25.88 -24.10
N GLY A 657 -21.59 -26.09 -25.36
CA GLY A 657 -20.71 -25.92 -26.53
C GLY A 657 -20.78 -27.12 -27.48
N GLY A 658 -21.21 -28.27 -26.96
CA GLY A 658 -21.38 -29.51 -27.74
C GLY A 658 -20.12 -30.37 -27.75
N ALA A 659 -20.32 -31.66 -28.07
CA ALA A 659 -19.27 -32.65 -28.27
C ALA A 659 -18.14 -32.11 -29.16
N PRO A 660 -16.91 -32.65 -29.07
CA PRO A 660 -15.77 -32.30 -29.94
C PRO A 660 -16.02 -32.54 -31.45
N HIS A 661 -17.25 -32.87 -31.83
CA HIS A 661 -17.68 -33.17 -33.18
C HIS A 661 -18.89 -32.32 -33.57
N PRO A 662 -19.03 -32.00 -34.87
CA PRO A 662 -20.19 -31.31 -35.39
C PRO A 662 -21.48 -32.04 -34.98
N PRO A 663 -22.58 -31.30 -34.68
CA PRO A 663 -23.85 -31.91 -34.32
C PRO A 663 -24.29 -32.92 -35.39
N SER A 664 -24.79 -34.09 -34.98
CA SER A 664 -25.32 -35.12 -35.89
C SER A 664 -26.40 -34.60 -36.86
N ARG A 665 -27.03 -33.47 -36.53
CA ARG A 665 -28.04 -32.75 -37.33
C ARG A 665 -27.62 -31.33 -37.72
N ALA A 666 -26.33 -31.05 -37.87
CA ALA A 666 -25.89 -29.74 -38.35
C ALA A 666 -26.48 -29.48 -39.77
N PRO A 667 -27.25 -28.40 -39.98
CA PRO A 667 -27.91 -28.12 -41.27
C PRO A 667 -26.93 -27.65 -42.36
N TRP A 668 -25.65 -27.52 -42.02
CA TRP A 668 -24.64 -26.92 -42.87
C TRP A 668 -23.86 -27.98 -43.65
N PRO A 669 -23.81 -27.90 -45.00
CA PRO A 669 -23.09 -28.87 -45.84
C PRO A 669 -21.60 -29.01 -45.52
N TRP A 670 -20.96 -27.95 -45.02
CA TRP A 670 -19.53 -27.94 -44.68
C TRP A 670 -19.19 -28.65 -43.36
N ALA A 671 -20.16 -28.87 -42.48
CA ALA A 671 -19.92 -29.50 -41.17
C ALA A 671 -19.64 -31.00 -41.30
N ARG A 672 -19.87 -31.57 -42.49
CA ARG A 672 -19.57 -32.96 -42.86
C ARG A 672 -18.19 -33.13 -43.50
N ARG A 673 -17.43 -32.06 -43.70
CA ARG A 673 -16.06 -32.13 -44.22
C ARG A 673 -15.08 -32.26 -43.04
N PRO A 674 -14.14 -33.21 -43.04
CA PRO A 674 -13.15 -33.33 -41.98
C PRO A 674 -12.18 -32.15 -42.09
N ARG A 675 -12.43 -31.08 -41.34
CA ARG A 675 -11.48 -29.97 -41.18
C ARG A 675 -10.78 -30.14 -39.84
N THR A 676 -9.69 -30.88 -39.87
CA THR A 676 -8.89 -31.34 -38.71
C THR A 676 -8.09 -30.24 -37.98
N ALA A 677 -8.43 -28.96 -38.13
CA ALA A 677 -7.70 -27.92 -37.42
C ALA A 677 -8.01 -27.98 -35.92
N ARG A 678 -6.98 -28.02 -35.09
CA ARG A 678 -7.05 -28.04 -33.63
C ARG A 678 -6.81 -26.65 -33.10
N ILE A 679 -7.86 -26.06 -32.53
CA ILE A 679 -7.87 -24.68 -32.06
C ILE A 679 -7.72 -24.67 -30.53
N GLY A 680 -6.58 -24.15 -30.06
CA GLY A 680 -6.35 -23.87 -28.66
C GLY A 680 -7.20 -22.69 -28.18
N ILE A 681 -8.00 -22.89 -27.13
CA ILE A 681 -8.80 -21.84 -26.49
C ILE A 681 -8.35 -21.68 -25.03
N PRO A 682 -7.77 -20.52 -24.65
CA PRO A 682 -7.30 -20.30 -23.28
C PRO A 682 -8.48 -20.17 -22.31
N ARG A 683 -8.38 -20.80 -21.15
CA ARG A 683 -9.37 -20.70 -20.06
C ARG A 683 -9.18 -19.43 -19.22
N ALA A 684 -9.15 -18.28 -19.89
CA ALA A 684 -8.86 -16.99 -19.27
C ALA A 684 -9.75 -15.87 -19.81
N LEU A 685 -9.91 -14.82 -18.99
CA LEU A 685 -10.64 -13.59 -19.34
C LEU A 685 -12.01 -13.91 -19.95
N THR A 686 -12.41 -13.17 -20.98
CA THR A 686 -13.67 -13.36 -21.70
C THR A 686 -13.72 -14.63 -22.54
N MET A 687 -12.56 -15.24 -22.88
CA MET A 687 -12.55 -16.54 -23.56
C MET A 687 -13.19 -17.62 -22.70
N HIS A 688 -13.01 -17.56 -21.38
CA HIS A 688 -13.67 -18.47 -20.45
C HIS A 688 -15.17 -18.16 -20.32
N SER A 689 -15.55 -16.89 -20.21
CA SER A 689 -16.96 -16.47 -20.11
C SER A 689 -17.78 -16.88 -21.34
N PHE A 690 -17.19 -16.80 -22.53
CA PHE A 690 -17.81 -17.17 -23.81
C PHE A 690 -17.42 -18.57 -24.29
N LEU A 691 -16.87 -19.42 -23.42
CA LEU A 691 -16.34 -20.71 -23.81
C LEU A 691 -17.35 -21.58 -24.59
N PRO A 692 -18.62 -21.73 -24.15
CA PRO A 692 -19.63 -22.48 -24.92
C PRO A 692 -19.84 -21.95 -26.34
N PHE A 693 -19.86 -20.62 -26.50
CA PHE A 693 -20.03 -19.98 -27.80
C PHE A 693 -18.86 -20.30 -28.72
N TRP A 694 -17.63 -20.12 -28.27
CA TRP A 694 -16.43 -20.37 -29.09
C TRP A 694 -16.30 -21.84 -29.47
N ARG A 695 -16.51 -22.75 -28.52
CA ARG A 695 -16.49 -24.20 -28.81
C ARG A 695 -17.55 -24.58 -29.83
N ARG A 696 -18.76 -24.04 -29.70
CA ARG A 696 -19.83 -24.28 -30.67
C ARG A 696 -19.51 -23.70 -32.04
N CYS A 697 -18.94 -22.50 -32.09
CA CYS A 697 -18.54 -21.83 -33.32
C CYS A 697 -17.53 -22.67 -34.10
N PHE A 698 -16.43 -23.08 -33.46
CA PHE A 698 -15.40 -23.90 -34.10
C PHE A 698 -15.89 -25.32 -34.45
N ALA A 699 -16.69 -25.94 -33.58
CA ALA A 699 -17.33 -27.22 -33.90
C ALA A 699 -18.26 -27.13 -35.12
N ALA A 700 -18.98 -26.02 -35.30
CA ALA A 700 -19.81 -25.77 -36.48
C ALA A 700 -18.99 -25.56 -37.77
N LEU A 701 -17.74 -25.11 -37.63
CA LEU A 701 -16.76 -25.00 -38.72
C LEU A 701 -16.01 -26.32 -39.00
N GLY A 702 -16.25 -27.35 -38.18
CA GLY A 702 -15.62 -28.66 -38.29
C GLY A 702 -14.29 -28.81 -37.54
N CYS A 703 -13.86 -27.80 -36.78
CA CYS A 703 -12.60 -27.80 -36.04
C CYS A 703 -12.72 -28.46 -34.66
N GLU A 704 -11.62 -29.04 -34.17
CA GLU A 704 -11.50 -29.51 -32.80
C GLU A 704 -11.03 -28.37 -31.89
N THR A 705 -11.53 -28.30 -30.65
CA THR A 705 -11.08 -27.30 -29.67
C THR A 705 -10.32 -27.94 -28.52
N VAL A 706 -9.13 -27.44 -28.21
CA VAL A 706 -8.29 -27.88 -27.09
C VAL A 706 -8.26 -26.76 -26.04
N LEU A 707 -8.52 -27.08 -24.77
CA LEU A 707 -8.52 -26.11 -23.68
C LEU A 707 -7.22 -26.19 -22.88
N SER A 708 -6.73 -25.06 -22.38
CA SER A 708 -5.66 -25.03 -21.37
C SER A 708 -6.11 -25.70 -20.07
N ALA A 709 -5.17 -26.01 -19.18
CA ALA A 709 -5.49 -26.61 -17.88
C ALA A 709 -6.33 -25.64 -17.01
N PRO A 710 -6.99 -26.11 -15.92
CA PRO A 710 -7.52 -25.20 -14.91
C PRO A 710 -6.42 -24.29 -14.36
N THR A 711 -6.73 -23.01 -14.14
CA THR A 711 -5.77 -22.02 -13.59
C THR A 711 -5.22 -22.49 -12.25
N THR A 712 -3.89 -22.56 -12.13
CA THR A 712 -3.16 -22.77 -10.86
C THR A 712 -2.23 -21.59 -10.58
N GLY A 713 -1.56 -21.60 -9.42
CA GLY A 713 -0.47 -20.66 -9.15
C GLY A 713 0.64 -20.73 -10.20
N ASP A 714 0.95 -21.93 -10.69
CA ASP A 714 1.95 -22.15 -11.74
C ASP A 714 1.55 -21.50 -13.07
N THR A 715 0.24 -21.47 -13.38
CA THR A 715 -0.27 -20.75 -14.57
C THR A 715 0.06 -19.25 -14.48
N VAL A 716 -0.13 -18.64 -13.30
CA VAL A 716 0.15 -17.21 -13.09
C VAL A 716 1.66 -16.96 -13.16
N ALA A 717 2.46 -17.79 -12.48
CA ALA A 717 3.92 -17.69 -12.49
C ALA A 717 4.51 -17.84 -13.91
N ARG A 718 3.95 -18.75 -14.72
CA ARG A 718 4.29 -18.88 -16.14
C ARG A 718 4.03 -17.57 -16.88
N GLY A 719 2.84 -16.99 -16.72
CA GLY A 719 2.51 -15.70 -17.33
C GLY A 719 3.40 -14.55 -16.90
N GLU A 720 3.73 -14.49 -15.61
CA GLU A 720 4.64 -13.51 -15.01
C GLU A 720 6.05 -13.60 -15.60
N SER A 721 6.53 -14.80 -15.92
CA SER A 721 7.85 -14.99 -16.53
C SER A 721 7.97 -14.49 -17.98
N LEU A 722 6.83 -14.21 -18.65
CA LEU A 722 6.81 -13.83 -20.06
C LEU A 722 6.85 -12.31 -20.30
N VAL A 723 6.67 -11.51 -19.24
CA VAL A 723 6.47 -10.06 -19.36
C VAL A 723 7.19 -9.30 -18.25
N THR A 724 7.76 -8.15 -18.59
CA THR A 724 8.27 -7.19 -17.60
C THR A 724 7.18 -6.25 -17.09
N ALA A 725 6.07 -6.13 -17.81
CA ALA A 725 4.96 -5.25 -17.46
C ALA A 725 4.13 -5.80 -16.30
N GLU A 726 3.73 -4.91 -15.39
CA GLU A 726 2.96 -5.26 -14.19
C GLU A 726 1.47 -5.40 -14.51
N PHE A 727 1.07 -6.56 -15.01
CA PHE A 727 -0.34 -6.87 -15.23
C PHE A 727 -1.04 -7.44 -13.99
N CYS A 728 -2.36 -7.29 -13.94
CA CYS A 728 -3.16 -7.94 -12.90
C CYS A 728 -3.14 -9.47 -13.05
N ALA A 729 -3.32 -10.20 -11.94
CA ALA A 729 -3.25 -11.66 -11.93
C ALA A 729 -4.13 -12.36 -13.00
N PRO A 730 -5.35 -11.89 -13.34
CA PRO A 730 -6.12 -12.48 -14.44
C PRO A 730 -5.45 -12.39 -15.82
N VAL A 731 -4.71 -11.30 -16.09
CA VAL A 731 -4.00 -11.10 -17.35
C VAL A 731 -2.71 -11.92 -17.39
N LEU A 732 -1.99 -12.02 -16.27
CA LEU A 732 -0.85 -12.95 -16.14
C LEU A 732 -1.31 -14.40 -16.35
N ALA A 733 -2.39 -14.82 -15.69
CA ALA A 733 -2.99 -16.13 -15.95
C ALA A 733 -3.34 -16.34 -17.43
N ALA A 734 -3.87 -15.32 -18.10
CA ALA A 734 -4.21 -15.38 -19.51
C ALA A 734 -2.98 -15.63 -20.40
N LEU A 735 -1.88 -14.91 -20.16
CA LEU A 735 -0.61 -15.14 -20.84
C LEU A 735 -0.06 -16.54 -20.57
N GLY A 736 -0.13 -17.02 -19.32
CA GLY A 736 0.27 -18.37 -18.94
C GLY A 736 -0.55 -19.46 -19.63
N HIS A 737 -1.87 -19.28 -19.75
CA HIS A 737 -2.76 -20.17 -20.51
C HIS A 737 -2.45 -20.18 -22.00
N ALA A 738 -2.12 -19.01 -22.57
CA ALA A 738 -1.73 -18.91 -23.97
C ALA A 738 -0.41 -19.67 -24.21
N ASP A 739 0.63 -19.42 -23.42
CA ASP A 739 1.92 -20.12 -23.52
C ASP A 739 1.79 -21.64 -23.31
N GLU A 740 0.94 -22.08 -22.38
CA GLU A 740 0.63 -23.49 -22.20
C GLU A 740 0.04 -24.12 -23.48
N LEU A 741 -0.84 -23.40 -24.17
CA LEU A 741 -1.43 -23.86 -25.44
C LEU A 741 -0.43 -23.84 -26.59
N PHE A 742 0.47 -22.87 -26.65
CA PHE A 742 1.58 -22.88 -27.63
C PHE A 742 2.53 -24.07 -27.44
N ALA A 743 2.67 -24.56 -26.21
CA ALA A 743 3.44 -25.78 -25.91
C ALA A 743 2.66 -27.08 -26.15
N ARG A 744 1.38 -27.01 -26.51
CA ARG A 744 0.53 -28.17 -26.80
C ARG A 744 0.40 -28.36 -28.32
N ASP A 745 -0.04 -29.56 -28.69
CA ASP A 745 -0.29 -29.93 -30.09
C ASP A 745 -1.59 -29.28 -30.59
N VAL A 746 -1.53 -28.01 -30.99
CA VAL A 746 -2.63 -27.23 -31.58
C VAL A 746 -2.11 -26.46 -32.80
N ASP A 747 -2.94 -26.30 -33.83
CA ASP A 747 -2.56 -25.57 -35.04
C ASP A 747 -2.61 -24.05 -34.83
N TYR A 748 -3.57 -23.58 -34.02
CA TYR A 748 -3.77 -22.17 -33.74
C TYR A 748 -4.22 -21.96 -32.30
N VAL A 749 -3.67 -20.94 -31.63
CA VAL A 749 -4.24 -20.43 -30.36
C VAL A 749 -5.16 -19.26 -30.69
N PHE A 750 -6.46 -19.41 -30.42
CA PHE A 750 -7.46 -18.41 -30.77
C PHE A 750 -7.67 -17.40 -29.66
N VAL A 751 -7.33 -16.14 -29.95
CA VAL A 751 -7.47 -15.00 -29.05
C VAL A 751 -8.00 -13.79 -29.83
N PRO A 752 -9.32 -13.50 -29.83
CA PRO A 752 -9.90 -12.39 -30.58
C PRO A 752 -9.87 -11.07 -29.80
N HIS A 753 -9.86 -9.95 -30.54
CA HIS A 753 -10.09 -8.63 -29.94
C HIS A 753 -11.57 -8.50 -29.55
N GLN A 754 -11.83 -8.40 -28.26
CA GLN A 754 -13.18 -8.21 -27.71
C GLN A 754 -13.27 -6.81 -27.10
N ILE A 755 -13.99 -5.91 -27.79
CA ILE A 755 -14.01 -4.48 -27.45
C ILE A 755 -15.15 -4.15 -26.48
N ARG A 756 -16.37 -4.59 -26.80
CA ARG A 756 -17.57 -4.31 -26.01
C ARG A 756 -18.63 -5.40 -26.18
N GLU A 757 -19.55 -5.48 -25.23
CA GLU A 757 -20.79 -6.26 -25.35
C GLU A 757 -21.99 -5.36 -25.69
N ALA A 758 -23.16 -5.98 -25.85
CA ALA A 758 -24.42 -5.25 -25.88
C ALA A 758 -24.60 -4.50 -24.55
N CYS A 759 -24.88 -3.21 -24.62
CA CYS A 759 -25.07 -2.38 -23.43
C CYS A 759 -26.44 -2.70 -22.80
N PRO A 760 -26.49 -3.13 -21.53
CA PRO A 760 -27.74 -3.38 -20.85
C PRO A 760 -28.56 -2.09 -20.71
N GLU A 761 -29.88 -2.24 -20.64
CA GLU A 761 -30.79 -1.11 -20.42
C GLU A 761 -30.46 -0.41 -19.08
N GLY A 762 -30.37 0.91 -19.10
CA GLY A 762 -29.97 1.72 -17.93
C GLY A 762 -28.46 1.95 -17.77
N PHE A 763 -27.61 1.40 -18.65
CA PHE A 763 -26.17 1.65 -18.65
C PHE A 763 -25.74 2.52 -19.83
N THR A 764 -24.65 3.28 -19.67
CA THR A 764 -24.13 4.19 -20.70
C THR A 764 -23.17 3.53 -21.68
N ASN A 765 -22.49 2.45 -21.28
CA ASN A 765 -21.62 1.65 -22.14
C ASN A 765 -21.37 0.24 -21.55
N ALA A 766 -20.75 -0.64 -22.35
CA ALA A 766 -20.37 -2.00 -21.94
C ALA A 766 -19.01 -2.41 -22.55
N TYR A 767 -18.01 -1.54 -22.45
CA TYR A 767 -16.65 -1.84 -22.89
C TYR A 767 -15.98 -2.80 -21.92
N PHE A 768 -15.23 -3.77 -22.45
CA PHE A 768 -14.36 -4.58 -21.61
C PHE A 768 -13.17 -3.77 -21.10
N CYS A 769 -12.51 -4.24 -20.05
CA CYS A 769 -11.24 -3.67 -19.59
C CYS A 769 -10.22 -3.57 -20.73
N CYS A 770 -9.42 -2.51 -20.77
CA CYS A 770 -8.40 -2.28 -21.79
C CYS A 770 -7.45 -3.49 -21.99
N TYR A 771 -7.13 -4.24 -20.93
CA TYR A 771 -6.31 -5.45 -21.04
C TYR A 771 -7.03 -6.62 -21.72
N VAL A 772 -8.34 -6.74 -21.56
CA VAL A 772 -9.15 -7.73 -22.30
C VAL A 772 -9.18 -7.34 -23.78
N GLN A 773 -9.38 -6.06 -24.09
CA GLN A 773 -9.38 -5.57 -25.47
C GLN A 773 -8.01 -5.77 -26.14
N ALA A 774 -6.93 -5.53 -25.40
CA ALA A 774 -5.55 -5.67 -25.86
C ALA A 774 -5.00 -7.10 -25.77
N TYR A 775 -5.76 -8.07 -25.24
CA TYR A 775 -5.27 -9.41 -24.96
C TYR A 775 -4.57 -10.09 -26.16
N PRO A 776 -5.09 -10.02 -27.41
CA PRO A 776 -4.38 -10.58 -28.56
C PRO A 776 -3.02 -9.92 -28.81
N SER A 777 -2.93 -8.59 -28.66
CA SER A 777 -1.68 -7.84 -28.80
C SER A 777 -0.68 -8.19 -27.70
N LEU A 778 -1.16 -8.40 -26.47
CA LEU A 778 -0.33 -8.82 -25.33
C LEU A 778 0.25 -10.21 -25.55
N VAL A 779 -0.58 -11.18 -25.96
CA VAL A 779 -0.12 -12.54 -26.28
C VAL A 779 0.91 -12.51 -27.40
N ARG A 780 0.62 -11.78 -28.49
CA ARG A 780 1.55 -11.64 -29.61
C ARG A 780 2.87 -11.03 -29.18
N SER A 781 2.86 -9.97 -28.37
CA SER A 781 4.08 -9.31 -27.91
C SER A 781 4.89 -10.16 -26.93
N ALA A 782 4.23 -10.89 -26.04
CA ALA A 782 4.88 -11.70 -25.01
C ALA A 782 5.49 -13.00 -25.60
N LEU A 783 4.89 -13.53 -26.67
CA LEU A 783 5.28 -14.80 -27.29
C LEU A 783 5.94 -14.64 -28.65
N GLN A 784 6.31 -13.41 -29.03
CA GLN A 784 6.81 -13.05 -30.35
C GLN A 784 8.17 -13.69 -30.70
N GLU A 785 8.93 -14.16 -29.73
CA GLU A 785 10.18 -14.92 -29.97
C GLU A 785 9.93 -16.41 -30.22
N ARG A 786 8.71 -16.91 -30.00
CA ARG A 786 8.32 -18.32 -30.13
C ARG A 786 7.32 -18.60 -31.27
N ALA A 787 6.70 -17.56 -31.82
CA ALA A 787 5.81 -17.59 -32.98
C ALA A 787 6.55 -17.12 -34.23
#